data_AF-A0A6V0I2U0-F1
#
_entry.id   AF-A0A6V0I2U0-F1
#
_cell.length_a   1.000
_cell.length_b   1.000
_cell.length_c   1.000
_cell.angle_alpha   90.00
_cell.angle_beta   90.00
_cell.angle_gamma   90.00
#
_symmetry.space_group_name_H-M   'P 1'
#
loop_
_entity.id
_entity.type
_entity.pdbx_description
1 polymer ?
#
loop_
_entity_poly.entity_id
_entity_poly.type
_entity_poly.pdbx_seq_one_letter_code
_entity_poly.pdbx_strand_id
1 'polypeptide(L)'
;MAKKLDLAASAMFQDRGGSNTHKALEKDRAVLIALLAERGDGSFMRGWRRELDPDGTLVVSFSDFLTVATKLSYFGDCMGLFAQGDSVNTMTLAELHPEHGGLLNRFQAWVKAEFGDPLEWFKWLDSDGTGEVPYEDFAARCTRRGFESTAEELRLIWEICDHEADGSLALGDVVFLELDPIARSQQLFKVKLGKMIQWRQQTSEEFIKHLEEMKKEGAGKHKAHRKAPRAWMERYFETMPTVACYAKQMRAIEAKERGKKAYRKLCTHMRRTYVQEVRAFRRAMNPYGCELTPMQLRSYCSKHGLTLHTTDLWRHLDADNDGSIKLEEFSIHNALLLGKFFQWAKVKYGSCAAIWKQPEAAATSRKMTGTWFSEKAMQASVFRETLRVLEWPEVDNDVVRKAVFNCLDLNGFGMIGLGDLQWLDTWRPADWVFAQPDPAEWEKLRALLIKLYGHLLRAWRALLDRDDSNMISWVEFRDACKRIKFDGNTAAVWRVLDDDLSGVVTMKEYDLESFGILNSFKDWAELHFGSINHAFKQLDEDKSGTVSFKELRGACRKLHWTGDVRVLFDCLDVGGGADADGKRSLALKEVAFLDKWQNLPEEEVEDDDDSTQAEKPLKVTTVPAALVESTERLASPINIHKLGFTDWRSASMSSLPPAPLGRTVSSFATKSSGLCKAGSLPKLPPSPSSPYGEKLWGREISGMTKPPQRWRKDAGGLINAARTSSKIARAHGIDVHRDPTGLPQFDGTRRAFSHRLSGLSDAASDDERPGSSPARCEH
;
A
#
# COMPACT_ATOMS: atom_id res chain seq x y z
N MET A 1 18.04 -32.10 -29.08
CA MET A 1 16.96 -33.11 -28.96
C MET A 1 15.73 -32.75 -29.77
N ALA A 2 15.09 -31.59 -29.59
CA ALA A 2 13.89 -31.13 -30.33
C ALA A 2 13.78 -31.61 -31.79
N LYS A 3 14.71 -31.22 -32.69
CA LYS A 3 14.70 -31.66 -34.11
C LYS A 3 14.70 -33.18 -34.38
N LYS A 4 15.09 -34.02 -33.41
CA LYS A 4 14.97 -35.49 -33.50
C LYS A 4 13.61 -36.01 -32.98
N LEU A 5 12.94 -35.26 -32.11
CA LEU A 5 11.54 -35.51 -31.74
C LEU A 5 10.59 -35.08 -32.87
N ASP A 6 10.83 -33.91 -33.50
CA ASP A 6 10.05 -33.44 -34.66
C ASP A 6 10.06 -34.49 -35.79
N LEU A 7 11.25 -34.97 -36.16
CA LEU A 7 11.42 -36.00 -37.20
C LEU A 7 10.84 -37.37 -36.80
N ALA A 8 10.85 -37.74 -35.51
CA ALA A 8 10.25 -38.98 -35.04
C ALA A 8 8.71 -38.90 -35.01
N ALA A 9 8.15 -37.76 -34.60
CA ALA A 9 6.71 -37.50 -34.64
C ALA A 9 6.21 -37.47 -36.09
N SER A 10 6.85 -36.69 -36.96
CA SER A 10 6.49 -36.60 -38.38
C SER A 10 6.55 -37.96 -39.08
N ALA A 11 7.54 -38.81 -38.77
CA ALA A 11 7.62 -40.18 -39.28
C ALA A 11 6.51 -41.10 -38.73
N MET A 12 6.07 -40.93 -37.48
CA MET A 12 4.93 -41.69 -36.92
C MET A 12 3.56 -41.25 -37.46
N PHE A 13 3.45 -40.04 -38.02
CA PHE A 13 2.18 -39.51 -38.55
C PHE A 13 1.88 -39.95 -39.99
N GLN A 14 2.88 -40.34 -40.79
CA GLN A 14 2.67 -40.70 -42.20
C GLN A 14 1.94 -42.05 -42.42
N ASP A 15 1.82 -42.91 -41.40
CA ASP A 15 1.25 -44.26 -41.51
C ASP A 15 -0.20 -44.39 -40.95
N ARG A 16 -0.92 -43.27 -40.80
CA ARG A 16 -2.33 -43.25 -40.31
C ARG A 16 -3.37 -42.78 -41.34
N GLY A 17 -3.00 -42.75 -42.61
CA GLY A 17 -3.85 -42.27 -43.72
C GLY A 17 -4.99 -43.22 -44.11
N GLY A 18 -6.11 -43.19 -43.39
CA GLY A 18 -7.32 -43.95 -43.74
C GLY A 18 -8.61 -43.22 -43.37
N SER A 19 -9.66 -43.29 -44.20
CA SER A 19 -10.91 -42.53 -43.99
C SER A 19 -11.59 -42.76 -42.62
N ASN A 20 -11.33 -43.90 -41.97
CA ASN A 20 -11.86 -44.20 -40.63
C ASN A 20 -11.17 -43.42 -39.49
N THR A 21 -9.87 -43.06 -39.60
CA THR A 21 -9.18 -42.33 -38.53
C THR A 21 -9.68 -40.89 -38.44
N HIS A 22 -9.84 -40.23 -39.59
CA HIS A 22 -10.44 -38.89 -39.67
C HIS A 22 -11.87 -38.87 -39.10
N LYS A 23 -12.74 -39.81 -39.51
CA LYS A 23 -14.13 -39.89 -39.03
C LYS A 23 -14.26 -40.22 -37.54
N ALA A 24 -13.34 -41.01 -36.99
CA ALA A 24 -13.27 -41.23 -35.55
C ALA A 24 -12.92 -39.92 -34.83
N LEU A 25 -11.96 -39.17 -35.36
CA LEU A 25 -11.49 -37.93 -34.77
C LEU A 25 -12.51 -36.78 -34.87
N GLU A 26 -13.27 -36.69 -35.97
CA GLU A 26 -14.41 -35.78 -36.12
C GLU A 26 -15.53 -36.08 -35.10
N LYS A 27 -15.79 -37.36 -34.85
CA LYS A 27 -16.75 -37.77 -33.82
C LYS A 27 -16.27 -37.40 -32.42
N ASP A 28 -15.01 -37.66 -32.12
CA ASP A 28 -14.38 -37.33 -30.84
C ASP A 28 -14.35 -35.81 -30.60
N ARG A 29 -14.07 -35.02 -31.64
CA ARG A 29 -14.22 -33.55 -31.67
C ARG A 29 -15.65 -33.12 -31.33
N ALA A 30 -16.65 -33.72 -31.97
CA ALA A 30 -18.06 -33.41 -31.74
C ALA A 30 -18.52 -33.75 -30.31
N VAL A 31 -18.02 -34.84 -29.72
CA VAL A 31 -18.27 -35.19 -28.31
C VAL A 31 -17.68 -34.15 -27.36
N LEU A 32 -16.46 -33.68 -27.60
CA LEU A 32 -15.84 -32.61 -26.80
C LEU A 32 -16.63 -31.29 -26.92
N ILE A 33 -17.04 -30.90 -28.14
CA ILE A 33 -17.87 -29.71 -28.38
C ILE A 33 -19.20 -29.79 -27.61
N ALA A 34 -19.86 -30.95 -27.60
CA ALA A 34 -21.10 -31.15 -26.87
C ALA A 34 -20.92 -31.05 -25.34
N LEU A 35 -19.86 -31.65 -24.78
CA LEU A 35 -19.54 -31.56 -23.35
C LEU A 35 -19.20 -30.13 -22.92
N LEU A 36 -18.52 -29.35 -23.78
CA LEU A 36 -18.26 -27.94 -23.53
C LEU A 36 -19.56 -27.13 -23.57
N ALA A 37 -20.43 -27.36 -24.57
CA ALA A 37 -21.73 -26.71 -24.65
C ALA A 37 -22.60 -27.00 -23.40
N GLU A 38 -22.59 -28.22 -22.86
CA GLU A 38 -23.26 -28.56 -21.60
C GLU A 38 -22.74 -27.73 -20.41
N ARG A 39 -21.44 -27.44 -20.36
CA ARG A 39 -20.82 -26.56 -19.33
C ARG A 39 -21.01 -25.07 -19.58
N GLY A 40 -21.36 -24.68 -20.80
CA GLY A 40 -21.64 -23.31 -21.22
C GLY A 40 -23.14 -22.98 -21.31
N ASP A 41 -23.98 -23.64 -20.52
CA ASP A 41 -25.45 -23.44 -20.49
C ASP A 41 -26.15 -23.64 -21.85
N GLY A 42 -25.56 -24.48 -22.72
CA GLY A 42 -25.97 -24.71 -24.10
C GLY A 42 -25.05 -24.06 -25.14
N SER A 43 -24.22 -23.09 -24.76
CA SER A 43 -23.26 -22.44 -25.66
C SER A 43 -21.89 -23.09 -25.61
N PHE A 44 -21.42 -23.59 -26.77
CA PHE A 44 -20.02 -24.04 -26.92
C PHE A 44 -19.01 -22.91 -26.68
N MET A 45 -19.34 -21.67 -27.08
CA MET A 45 -18.47 -20.50 -26.96
C MET A 45 -18.22 -20.15 -25.48
N ARG A 46 -19.30 -20.13 -24.68
CA ARG A 46 -19.23 -20.02 -23.22
C ARG A 46 -18.49 -21.20 -22.59
N GLY A 47 -18.76 -22.41 -23.07
CA GLY A 47 -18.12 -23.65 -22.62
C GLY A 47 -16.59 -23.63 -22.77
N TRP A 48 -16.09 -23.18 -23.93
CA TRP A 48 -14.66 -23.00 -24.18
C TRP A 48 -14.03 -22.05 -23.15
N ARG A 49 -14.62 -20.87 -22.91
CA ARG A 49 -14.08 -19.89 -21.96
C ARG A 49 -14.19 -20.32 -20.50
N ARG A 50 -15.26 -21.01 -20.09
CA ARG A 50 -15.39 -21.51 -18.69
C ARG A 50 -14.41 -22.64 -18.38
N GLU A 51 -14.24 -23.58 -19.30
CA GLU A 51 -13.53 -24.84 -19.05
C GLU A 51 -12.10 -24.86 -19.58
N LEU A 52 -11.88 -24.50 -20.85
CA LEU A 52 -10.59 -24.66 -21.53
C LEU A 52 -9.71 -23.41 -21.49
N ASP A 53 -10.29 -22.22 -21.62
CA ASP A 53 -9.56 -20.95 -21.61
C ASP A 53 -10.15 -19.94 -20.59
N PRO A 54 -10.04 -20.24 -19.27
CA PRO A 54 -10.54 -19.37 -18.21
C PRO A 54 -9.95 -17.96 -18.22
N ASP A 55 -8.69 -17.79 -18.63
CA ASP A 55 -8.05 -16.47 -18.75
C ASP A 55 -8.57 -15.61 -19.88
N GLY A 56 -8.95 -16.23 -21.00
CA GLY A 56 -8.82 -15.57 -22.29
C GLY A 56 -7.36 -15.48 -22.79
N THR A 57 -6.54 -16.51 -22.52
CA THR A 57 -5.21 -16.69 -23.13
C THR A 57 -5.31 -17.05 -24.62
N LEU A 58 -6.44 -17.54 -25.10
CA LEU A 58 -6.69 -18.06 -26.46
C LEU A 58 -5.81 -19.26 -26.87
N VAL A 59 -4.93 -19.74 -25.99
CA VAL A 59 -4.04 -20.89 -26.20
C VAL A 59 -4.04 -21.82 -25.00
N VAL A 60 -4.72 -22.95 -25.13
CA VAL A 60 -4.76 -24.01 -24.11
C VAL A 60 -3.48 -24.84 -24.21
N SER A 61 -2.78 -25.13 -23.10
CA SER A 61 -1.66 -26.09 -23.15
C SER A 61 -2.15 -27.53 -23.04
N PHE A 62 -1.35 -28.50 -23.52
CA PHE A 62 -1.75 -29.92 -23.44
C PHE A 62 -1.98 -30.40 -22.00
N SER A 63 -1.27 -29.84 -21.01
CA SER A 63 -1.46 -30.16 -19.59
C SER A 63 -2.81 -29.68 -19.07
N ASP A 64 -3.22 -28.48 -19.48
CA ASP A 64 -4.48 -27.87 -19.05
C ASP A 64 -5.65 -28.60 -19.73
N PHE A 65 -5.52 -28.89 -21.03
CA PHE A 65 -6.47 -29.70 -21.77
C PHE A 65 -6.69 -31.10 -21.17
N LEU A 66 -5.64 -31.83 -20.78
CA LEU A 66 -5.79 -33.13 -20.10
C LEU A 66 -6.48 -33.00 -18.73
N THR A 67 -6.25 -31.90 -18.01
CA THR A 67 -6.92 -31.63 -16.73
C THR A 67 -8.42 -31.41 -16.93
N VAL A 68 -8.79 -30.63 -17.95
CA VAL A 68 -10.17 -30.35 -18.33
C VAL A 68 -10.86 -31.58 -18.90
N ALA A 69 -10.23 -32.32 -19.83
CA ALA A 69 -10.75 -33.58 -20.36
C ALA A 69 -11.06 -34.58 -19.24
N THR A 70 -10.18 -34.67 -18.22
CA THR A 70 -10.41 -35.50 -17.03
C THR A 70 -11.62 -35.00 -16.23
N LYS A 71 -11.72 -33.68 -15.96
CA LYS A 71 -12.87 -33.05 -15.28
C LYS A 71 -14.19 -33.28 -16.01
N LEU A 72 -14.18 -33.24 -17.34
CA LEU A 72 -15.33 -33.49 -18.21
C LEU A 72 -15.68 -34.97 -18.38
N SER A 73 -14.85 -35.90 -17.85
CA SER A 73 -14.97 -37.35 -18.12
C SER A 73 -14.98 -37.67 -19.61
N TYR A 74 -14.10 -37.01 -20.36
CA TYR A 74 -13.89 -37.21 -21.79
C TYR A 74 -12.96 -38.41 -22.06
N PHE A 75 -13.33 -39.26 -23.02
CA PHE A 75 -12.65 -40.54 -23.31
C PHE A 75 -12.23 -40.73 -24.78
N GLY A 76 -12.22 -39.66 -25.60
CA GLY A 76 -11.76 -39.73 -27.00
C GLY A 76 -10.24 -39.58 -27.15
N ASP A 77 -9.74 -39.56 -28.38
CA ASP A 77 -8.29 -39.43 -28.66
C ASP A 77 -7.78 -38.00 -28.39
N CYS A 78 -7.44 -37.74 -27.12
CA CYS A 78 -6.83 -36.50 -26.66
C CYS A 78 -5.53 -36.14 -27.40
N MET A 79 -4.73 -37.12 -27.84
CA MET A 79 -3.50 -36.85 -28.60
C MET A 79 -3.83 -36.50 -30.06
N GLY A 80 -4.76 -37.23 -30.66
CA GLY A 80 -5.23 -37.01 -32.03
C GLY A 80 -5.86 -35.64 -32.21
N LEU A 81 -6.68 -35.17 -31.26
CA LEU A 81 -7.32 -33.86 -31.34
C LEU A 81 -6.33 -32.71 -31.21
N PHE A 82 -5.36 -32.87 -30.31
CA PHE A 82 -4.45 -31.80 -29.94
C PHE A 82 -3.30 -31.62 -30.94
N ALA A 83 -2.95 -32.67 -31.69
CA ALA A 83 -1.87 -32.67 -32.69
C ALA A 83 -2.35 -32.35 -34.12
N GLN A 84 -3.42 -31.55 -34.29
CA GLN A 84 -3.97 -31.16 -35.60
C GLN A 84 -3.49 -29.80 -36.13
N GLY A 85 -2.73 -29.03 -35.35
CA GLY A 85 -2.27 -27.67 -35.69
C GLY A 85 -0.78 -27.54 -36.01
N ASP A 86 -0.34 -26.32 -36.33
CA ASP A 86 1.08 -25.98 -36.54
C ASP A 86 1.92 -26.07 -35.25
N SER A 87 1.24 -26.11 -34.09
CA SER A 87 1.84 -26.24 -32.76
C SER A 87 1.54 -27.63 -32.17
N VAL A 88 2.60 -28.32 -31.70
CA VAL A 88 2.46 -29.63 -31.04
C VAL A 88 2.09 -29.54 -29.54
N ASN A 89 2.04 -28.33 -28.96
CA ASN A 89 2.02 -28.11 -27.50
C ASN A 89 0.91 -27.17 -26.99
N THR A 90 0.25 -26.42 -27.87
CA THR A 90 -0.93 -25.59 -27.57
C THR A 90 -2.03 -25.74 -28.61
N MET A 91 -3.29 -25.59 -28.18
CA MET A 91 -4.51 -25.65 -29.01
C MET A 91 -5.33 -24.36 -28.87
N THR A 92 -5.86 -23.87 -29.97
CA THR A 92 -6.70 -22.66 -30.10
C THR A 92 -8.17 -23.01 -30.38
N LEU A 93 -9.06 -22.01 -30.20
CA LEU A 93 -10.47 -22.13 -30.58
C LEU A 93 -10.65 -22.45 -32.06
N ALA A 94 -9.81 -21.89 -32.94
CA ALA A 94 -9.88 -22.11 -34.39
C ALA A 94 -9.45 -23.54 -34.78
N GLU A 95 -8.49 -24.14 -34.08
CA GLU A 95 -8.08 -25.53 -34.32
C GLU A 95 -9.17 -26.53 -33.88
N LEU A 96 -9.90 -26.24 -32.78
CA LEU A 96 -11.02 -27.07 -32.31
C LEU A 96 -12.33 -26.83 -33.07
N HIS A 97 -12.65 -25.58 -33.45
CA HIS A 97 -13.87 -25.20 -34.16
C HIS A 97 -13.61 -24.05 -35.15
N PRO A 98 -13.20 -24.35 -36.41
CA PRO A 98 -12.73 -23.36 -37.36
C PRO A 98 -13.69 -22.19 -37.63
N GLU A 99 -15.00 -22.43 -37.70
CA GLU A 99 -16.00 -21.40 -37.98
C GLU A 99 -16.09 -20.36 -36.85
N HIS A 100 -16.32 -20.81 -35.61
CA HIS A 100 -16.36 -19.96 -34.42
C HIS A 100 -15.02 -19.27 -34.11
N GLY A 101 -13.89 -19.97 -34.29
CA GLY A 101 -12.56 -19.34 -34.18
C GLY A 101 -12.30 -18.30 -35.26
N GLY A 102 -12.75 -18.55 -36.49
CA GLY A 102 -12.71 -17.59 -37.59
C GLY A 102 -13.56 -16.35 -37.31
N LEU A 103 -14.77 -16.52 -36.77
CA LEU A 103 -15.64 -15.44 -36.32
C LEU A 103 -14.98 -14.58 -35.23
N LEU A 104 -14.40 -15.20 -34.20
CA LEU A 104 -13.65 -14.49 -33.16
C LEU A 104 -12.47 -13.71 -33.74
N ASN A 105 -11.67 -14.34 -34.61
CA ASN A 105 -10.53 -13.70 -35.27
C ASN A 105 -10.96 -12.49 -36.13
N ARG A 106 -12.10 -12.58 -36.85
CA ARG A 106 -12.69 -11.43 -37.57
C ARG A 106 -13.04 -10.30 -36.60
N PHE A 107 -13.65 -10.62 -35.47
CA PHE A 107 -14.08 -9.63 -34.48
C PHE A 107 -12.89 -8.93 -33.80
N GLN A 108 -11.86 -9.69 -33.37
CA GLN A 108 -10.64 -9.12 -32.80
C GLN A 108 -9.91 -8.19 -33.79
N ALA A 109 -9.83 -8.58 -35.07
CA ALA A 109 -9.24 -7.75 -36.11
C ALA A 109 -10.05 -6.46 -36.34
N TRP A 110 -11.38 -6.53 -36.31
CA TRP A 110 -12.27 -5.37 -36.42
C TRP A 110 -12.13 -4.41 -35.22
N VAL A 111 -12.14 -4.93 -33.98
CA VAL A 111 -11.91 -4.13 -32.76
C VAL A 111 -10.58 -3.39 -32.86
N LYS A 112 -9.50 -4.09 -33.26
CA LYS A 112 -8.17 -3.49 -33.42
C LYS A 112 -8.10 -2.44 -34.53
N ALA A 113 -8.83 -2.63 -35.63
CA ALA A 113 -8.84 -1.68 -36.75
C ALA A 113 -9.65 -0.40 -36.45
N GLU A 114 -10.79 -0.53 -35.77
CA GLU A 114 -11.70 0.60 -35.49
C GLU A 114 -11.37 1.39 -34.22
N PHE A 115 -10.78 0.75 -33.21
CA PHE A 115 -10.56 1.32 -31.88
C PHE A 115 -9.10 1.24 -31.39
N GLY A 116 -8.22 0.50 -32.07
CA GLY A 116 -6.83 0.28 -31.67
C GLY A 116 -6.65 -0.86 -30.67
N ASP A 117 -7.44 -0.88 -29.59
CA ASP A 117 -7.43 -1.92 -28.56
C ASP A 117 -8.82 -2.17 -27.92
N PRO A 118 -9.01 -3.25 -27.15
CA PRO A 118 -10.30 -3.56 -26.50
C PRO A 118 -10.71 -2.62 -25.36
N LEU A 119 -9.78 -1.84 -24.78
CA LEU A 119 -10.07 -0.90 -23.69
C LEU A 119 -10.76 0.36 -24.23
N GLU A 120 -10.26 0.94 -25.31
CA GLU A 120 -10.94 2.07 -25.99
C GLU A 120 -12.25 1.62 -26.65
N TRP A 121 -12.32 0.38 -27.15
CA TRP A 121 -13.59 -0.21 -27.58
C TRP A 121 -14.60 -0.35 -26.44
N PHE A 122 -14.18 -0.84 -25.27
CA PHE A 122 -15.07 -0.95 -24.11
C PHE A 122 -15.57 0.41 -23.63
N LYS A 123 -14.71 1.43 -23.52
CA LYS A 123 -15.12 2.80 -23.18
C LYS A 123 -16.12 3.40 -24.16
N TRP A 124 -16.07 3.00 -25.43
CA TRP A 124 -17.03 3.42 -26.46
C TRP A 124 -18.37 2.68 -26.37
N LEU A 125 -18.37 1.44 -25.88
CA LEU A 125 -19.60 0.74 -25.49
C LEU A 125 -20.20 1.31 -24.20
N ASP A 126 -19.39 1.51 -23.16
CA ASP A 126 -19.76 2.11 -21.86
C ASP A 126 -19.64 3.64 -21.89
N SER A 127 -20.27 4.26 -22.89
CA SER A 127 -20.20 5.71 -23.13
C SER A 127 -20.76 6.59 -22.00
N ASP A 128 -21.54 5.98 -21.12
CA ASP A 128 -22.22 6.54 -19.97
C ASP A 128 -21.52 6.22 -18.63
N GLY A 129 -20.42 5.45 -18.67
CA GLY A 129 -19.51 5.24 -17.52
C GLY A 129 -20.12 4.39 -16.40
N THR A 130 -20.97 3.44 -16.76
CA THR A 130 -21.65 2.52 -15.84
C THR A 130 -20.76 1.35 -15.39
N GLY A 131 -19.78 0.98 -16.21
CA GLY A 131 -18.95 -0.22 -16.06
C GLY A 131 -19.58 -1.51 -16.61
N GLU A 132 -20.83 -1.50 -17.07
CA GLU A 132 -21.61 -2.69 -17.44
C GLU A 132 -22.44 -2.49 -18.73
N VAL A 133 -22.10 -3.20 -19.80
CA VAL A 133 -22.76 -3.07 -21.11
C VAL A 133 -23.73 -4.25 -21.37
N PRO A 134 -25.05 -4.05 -21.47
CA PRO A 134 -26.00 -5.12 -21.77
C PRO A 134 -25.96 -5.57 -23.25
N TYR A 135 -26.45 -6.78 -23.54
CA TYR A 135 -26.44 -7.36 -24.90
C TYR A 135 -27.11 -6.47 -25.95
N GLU A 136 -28.26 -5.88 -25.62
CA GLU A 136 -28.99 -4.96 -26.49
C GLU A 136 -28.14 -3.78 -26.96
N ASP A 137 -27.34 -3.17 -26.06
CA ASP A 137 -26.43 -2.08 -26.39
C ASP A 137 -25.21 -2.58 -27.17
N PHE A 138 -24.59 -3.69 -26.73
CA PHE A 138 -23.49 -4.33 -27.45
C PHE A 138 -23.85 -4.62 -28.93
N ALA A 139 -24.97 -5.30 -29.17
CA ALA A 139 -25.40 -5.71 -30.50
C ALA A 139 -25.81 -4.49 -31.35
N ALA A 140 -26.56 -3.54 -30.78
CA ALA A 140 -26.97 -2.33 -31.50
C ALA A 140 -25.79 -1.42 -31.84
N ARG A 141 -24.79 -1.30 -30.95
CA ARG A 141 -23.58 -0.50 -31.18
C ARG A 141 -22.67 -1.15 -32.23
N CYS A 142 -22.37 -2.45 -32.11
CA CYS A 142 -21.53 -3.17 -33.07
C CYS A 142 -22.14 -3.16 -34.49
N THR A 143 -23.46 -3.38 -34.60
CA THR A 143 -24.19 -3.27 -35.88
C THR A 143 -24.12 -1.86 -36.45
N ARG A 144 -24.35 -0.81 -35.62
CA ARG A 144 -24.30 0.60 -36.04
C ARG A 144 -22.90 1.03 -36.51
N ARG A 145 -21.85 0.42 -35.95
CA ARG A 145 -20.44 0.68 -36.33
C ARG A 145 -19.98 -0.17 -37.53
N GLY A 146 -20.83 -1.04 -38.06
CA GLY A 146 -20.58 -1.76 -39.31
C GLY A 146 -19.77 -3.05 -39.17
N PHE A 147 -19.85 -3.76 -38.04
CA PHE A 147 -19.31 -5.11 -37.96
C PHE A 147 -20.17 -6.09 -38.79
N GLU A 148 -19.66 -6.53 -39.94
CA GLU A 148 -20.37 -7.42 -40.88
C GLU A 148 -20.60 -8.81 -40.27
N SER A 149 -21.82 -9.05 -39.78
CA SER A 149 -22.19 -10.25 -39.05
C SER A 149 -23.71 -10.50 -39.03
N THR A 150 -24.13 -11.73 -38.75
CA THR A 150 -25.54 -12.03 -38.44
C THR A 150 -25.87 -11.81 -36.96
N ALA A 151 -27.15 -11.83 -36.60
CA ALA A 151 -27.58 -11.72 -35.20
C ALA A 151 -27.12 -12.93 -34.36
N GLU A 152 -27.03 -14.11 -34.98
CA GLU A 152 -26.51 -15.34 -34.39
C GLU A 152 -24.99 -15.26 -34.19
N GLU A 153 -24.25 -14.70 -35.15
CA GLU A 153 -22.81 -14.44 -35.01
C GLU A 153 -22.51 -13.43 -33.88
N LEU A 154 -23.26 -12.33 -33.79
CA LEU A 154 -23.15 -11.39 -32.67
C LEU A 154 -23.48 -12.04 -31.32
N ARG A 155 -24.43 -12.99 -31.28
CA ARG A 155 -24.73 -13.75 -30.06
C ARG A 155 -23.61 -14.73 -29.69
N LEU A 156 -22.96 -15.39 -30.65
CA LEU A 156 -21.78 -16.22 -30.39
C LEU A 156 -20.58 -15.40 -29.88
N ILE A 157 -20.40 -14.16 -30.36
CA ILE A 157 -19.40 -13.22 -29.85
C ILE A 157 -19.77 -12.72 -28.44
N TRP A 158 -21.06 -12.48 -28.17
CA TRP A 158 -21.52 -12.17 -26.82
C TRP A 158 -21.21 -13.32 -25.86
N GLU A 159 -21.59 -14.56 -26.19
CA GLU A 159 -21.46 -15.74 -25.31
C GLU A 159 -20.01 -16.12 -24.95
N ILE A 160 -19.02 -15.70 -25.74
CA ILE A 160 -17.59 -15.87 -25.40
C ILE A 160 -17.05 -14.72 -24.54
N CYS A 161 -17.67 -13.54 -24.56
CA CYS A 161 -17.34 -12.45 -23.65
C CYS A 161 -18.09 -12.62 -22.31
N ASP A 162 -19.42 -12.70 -22.36
CA ASP A 162 -20.33 -13.10 -21.29
C ASP A 162 -20.22 -14.62 -21.05
N HIS A 163 -19.04 -15.01 -20.57
CA HIS A 163 -18.67 -16.39 -20.29
C HIS A 163 -19.19 -16.86 -18.92
N GLU A 164 -19.57 -15.96 -18.00
CA GLU A 164 -20.16 -16.32 -16.71
C GLU A 164 -21.69 -16.39 -16.72
N ALA A 165 -22.38 -15.78 -17.71
CA ALA A 165 -23.84 -15.63 -17.82
C ALA A 165 -24.44 -14.46 -17.00
N ASP A 166 -23.72 -13.34 -17.00
CA ASP A 166 -23.93 -12.15 -16.18
C ASP A 166 -25.04 -11.26 -16.74
N GLY A 167 -25.24 -11.29 -18.07
CA GLY A 167 -26.21 -10.45 -18.79
C GLY A 167 -25.72 -9.03 -19.12
N SER A 168 -24.58 -8.61 -18.54
CA SER A 168 -23.78 -7.44 -18.92
C SER A 168 -22.33 -7.86 -19.20
N LEU A 169 -21.58 -7.03 -19.92
CA LEU A 169 -20.12 -7.13 -20.04
C LEU A 169 -19.46 -6.03 -19.22
N ALA A 170 -18.47 -6.41 -18.41
CA ALA A 170 -17.51 -5.46 -17.87
C ALA A 170 -16.22 -5.48 -18.70
N LEU A 171 -15.34 -4.50 -18.46
CA LEU A 171 -14.02 -4.41 -19.11
C LEU A 171 -13.21 -5.73 -19.00
N GLY A 172 -13.36 -6.44 -17.88
CA GLY A 172 -12.65 -7.70 -17.64
C GLY A 172 -13.04 -8.84 -18.59
N ASP A 173 -14.23 -8.78 -19.17
CA ASP A 173 -14.79 -9.84 -20.02
C ASP A 173 -14.40 -9.69 -21.50
N VAL A 174 -13.82 -8.55 -21.88
CA VAL A 174 -13.45 -8.20 -23.25
C VAL A 174 -11.95 -8.02 -23.49
N VAL A 175 -11.15 -7.82 -22.44
CA VAL A 175 -9.68 -7.67 -22.54
C VAL A 175 -9.00 -8.84 -23.27
N PHE A 176 -9.59 -10.04 -23.23
CA PHE A 176 -9.05 -11.21 -23.93
C PHE A 176 -9.01 -11.08 -25.46
N LEU A 177 -9.72 -10.09 -26.02
CA LEU A 177 -9.74 -9.81 -27.45
C LEU A 177 -8.45 -9.16 -27.98
N GLU A 178 -7.55 -8.69 -27.11
CA GLU A 178 -6.30 -8.04 -27.54
C GLU A 178 -5.38 -9.02 -28.29
N LEU A 179 -4.99 -8.65 -29.51
CA LEU A 179 -4.21 -9.47 -30.42
C LEU A 179 -2.72 -9.59 -30.06
N ASP A 180 -2.14 -8.62 -29.32
CA ASP A 180 -0.80 -8.77 -28.73
C ASP A 180 -0.88 -9.57 -27.41
N PRO A 181 -0.26 -10.77 -27.32
CA PRO A 181 -0.21 -11.55 -26.08
C PRO A 181 0.43 -10.80 -24.90
N ILE A 182 1.33 -9.84 -25.14
CA ILE A 182 2.02 -9.09 -24.07
C ILE A 182 1.08 -8.04 -23.49
N ALA A 183 0.52 -7.15 -24.32
CA ALA A 183 -0.48 -6.17 -23.90
C ALA A 183 -1.70 -6.83 -23.23
N ARG A 184 -2.20 -7.94 -23.80
CA ARG A 184 -3.30 -8.74 -23.21
C ARG A 184 -2.94 -9.26 -21.82
N SER A 185 -1.75 -9.82 -21.63
CA SER A 185 -1.30 -10.29 -20.31
C SER A 185 -1.22 -9.16 -19.28
N GLN A 186 -0.77 -7.97 -19.69
CA GLN A 186 -0.71 -6.79 -18.81
C GLN A 186 -2.10 -6.26 -18.45
N GLN A 187 -3.03 -6.20 -19.41
CA GLN A 187 -4.41 -5.78 -19.17
C GLN A 187 -5.15 -6.79 -18.25
N LEU A 188 -5.02 -8.09 -18.50
CA LEU A 188 -5.58 -9.15 -17.63
C LEU A 188 -5.02 -9.05 -16.21
N PHE A 189 -3.72 -8.78 -16.04
CA PHE A 189 -3.13 -8.55 -14.71
C PHE A 189 -3.76 -7.35 -14.01
N LYS A 190 -3.92 -6.20 -14.70
CA LYS A 190 -4.58 -5.00 -14.13
C LYS A 190 -6.01 -5.28 -13.67
N VAL A 191 -6.82 -5.99 -14.49
CA VAL A 191 -8.20 -6.38 -14.14
C VAL A 191 -8.21 -7.29 -12.91
N LYS A 192 -7.37 -8.34 -12.88
CA LYS A 192 -7.31 -9.29 -11.76
C LYS A 192 -6.79 -8.63 -10.47
N LEU A 193 -5.84 -7.69 -10.58
CA LEU A 193 -5.36 -6.87 -9.46
C LEU A 193 -6.48 -5.98 -8.90
N GLY A 194 -7.23 -5.29 -9.75
CA GLY A 194 -8.39 -4.47 -9.35
C GLY A 194 -9.47 -5.29 -8.64
N LYS A 195 -9.87 -6.43 -9.23
CA LYS A 195 -10.81 -7.39 -8.62
C LYS A 195 -10.30 -7.90 -7.25
N MET A 196 -9.00 -8.18 -7.11
CA MET A 196 -8.41 -8.54 -5.80
C MET A 196 -8.46 -7.38 -4.79
N ILE A 197 -8.13 -6.15 -5.17
CA ILE A 197 -8.15 -4.99 -4.28
C ILE A 197 -9.57 -4.76 -3.74
N GLN A 198 -10.58 -4.77 -4.62
CA GLN A 198 -11.99 -4.70 -4.24
C GLN A 198 -12.40 -5.84 -3.31
N TRP A 199 -12.03 -7.09 -3.63
CA TRP A 199 -12.34 -8.25 -2.78
C TRP A 199 -11.68 -8.17 -1.39
N ARG A 200 -10.42 -7.73 -1.31
CA ARG A 200 -9.71 -7.49 -0.04
C ARG A 200 -10.39 -6.41 0.79
N GLN A 201 -10.78 -5.31 0.15
CA GLN A 201 -11.51 -4.22 0.79
C GLN A 201 -12.84 -4.71 1.36
N GLN A 202 -13.71 -5.29 0.52
CA GLN A 202 -15.01 -5.84 0.94
C GLN A 202 -14.87 -6.86 2.08
N THR A 203 -13.96 -7.83 1.93
CA THR A 203 -13.72 -8.87 2.96
C THR A 203 -13.24 -8.26 4.29
N SER A 204 -12.40 -7.21 4.23
CA SER A 204 -11.96 -6.49 5.43
C SER A 204 -13.05 -5.60 6.03
N GLU A 205 -13.90 -4.98 5.21
CA GLU A 205 -15.03 -4.16 5.69
C GLU A 205 -16.09 -5.02 6.37
N GLU A 206 -16.44 -6.17 5.78
CA GLU A 206 -17.29 -7.19 6.42
C GLU A 206 -16.70 -7.64 7.76
N PHE A 207 -15.38 -7.90 7.83
CA PHE A 207 -14.70 -8.29 9.06
C PHE A 207 -14.68 -7.19 10.12
N ILE A 208 -14.39 -5.94 9.75
CA ILE A 208 -14.41 -4.78 10.67
C ILE A 208 -15.82 -4.57 11.22
N LYS A 209 -16.83 -4.58 10.35
CA LYS A 209 -18.25 -4.51 10.71
C LYS A 209 -18.65 -5.66 11.65
N HIS A 210 -18.21 -6.88 11.37
CA HIS A 210 -18.45 -8.04 12.22
C HIS A 210 -17.81 -7.90 13.61
N LEU A 211 -16.57 -7.39 13.70
CA LEU A 211 -15.92 -7.08 14.97
C LEU A 211 -16.67 -5.99 15.74
N GLU A 212 -17.17 -4.94 15.07
CA GLU A 212 -18.00 -3.93 15.69
C GLU A 212 -19.33 -4.48 16.21
N GLU A 213 -20.03 -5.27 15.40
CA GLU A 213 -21.29 -5.93 15.79
C GLU A 213 -21.08 -6.87 16.97
N MET A 214 -19.99 -7.66 16.98
CA MET A 214 -19.61 -8.49 18.13
C MET A 214 -19.21 -7.67 19.37
N LYS A 215 -18.58 -6.49 19.21
CA LYS A 215 -18.28 -5.59 20.33
C LYS A 215 -19.55 -4.92 20.89
N LYS A 216 -20.46 -4.49 20.02
CA LYS A 216 -21.78 -3.92 20.36
C LYS A 216 -22.69 -4.96 21.02
N GLU A 217 -22.78 -6.18 20.49
CA GLU A 217 -23.52 -7.28 21.13
C GLU A 217 -22.83 -7.84 22.38
N GLY A 218 -21.51 -7.86 22.42
CA GLY A 218 -20.71 -8.43 23.50
C GLY A 218 -20.55 -7.51 24.72
N ALA A 219 -20.84 -6.22 24.58
CA ALA A 219 -20.72 -5.22 25.65
C ALA A 219 -21.42 -5.67 26.94
N GLY A 220 -20.66 -5.70 28.04
CA GLY A 220 -21.14 -6.12 29.36
C GLY A 220 -21.40 -7.63 29.55
N LYS A 221 -21.20 -8.47 28.53
CA LYS A 221 -21.46 -9.92 28.63
C LYS A 221 -20.21 -10.70 29.05
N HIS A 222 -20.40 -11.72 29.88
CA HIS A 222 -19.31 -12.56 30.39
C HIS A 222 -18.61 -13.32 29.26
N LYS A 223 -17.27 -13.50 29.35
CA LYS A 223 -16.42 -14.10 28.29
C LYS A 223 -16.85 -15.50 27.83
N ALA A 224 -17.59 -16.25 28.65
CA ALA A 224 -18.12 -17.57 28.30
C ALA A 224 -19.47 -17.54 27.53
N HIS A 225 -20.07 -16.36 27.32
CA HIS A 225 -21.36 -16.23 26.64
C HIS A 225 -21.25 -16.54 25.14
N ARG A 226 -22.26 -17.19 24.55
CA ARG A 226 -22.23 -17.63 23.14
C ARG A 226 -22.13 -16.51 22.09
N LYS A 227 -22.50 -15.27 22.45
CA LYS A 227 -22.33 -14.04 21.64
C LYS A 227 -21.22 -13.10 22.21
N ALA A 228 -20.31 -13.60 23.04
CA ALA A 228 -19.11 -12.84 23.39
C ALA A 228 -18.03 -13.11 22.31
N PRO A 229 -17.21 -12.10 21.94
CA PRO A 229 -16.09 -12.31 21.02
C PRO A 229 -15.18 -13.43 21.51
N ARG A 230 -14.88 -14.41 20.65
CA ARG A 230 -13.96 -15.51 20.98
C ARG A 230 -12.56 -15.14 20.52
N ALA A 231 -11.70 -14.78 21.47
CA ALA A 231 -10.33 -14.31 21.26
C ALA A 231 -9.38 -15.25 20.49
N TRP A 232 -9.81 -16.46 20.11
CA TRP A 232 -9.06 -17.34 19.21
C TRP A 232 -9.47 -17.19 17.73
N MET A 233 -10.73 -16.85 17.43
CA MET A 233 -11.17 -16.49 16.08
C MET A 233 -10.60 -15.12 15.70
N GLU A 234 -10.73 -14.16 16.62
CA GLU A 234 -10.18 -12.80 16.51
C GLU A 234 -8.70 -12.86 16.13
N ARG A 235 -7.88 -13.58 16.90
CA ARG A 235 -6.45 -13.82 16.60
C ARG A 235 -6.20 -14.48 15.25
N TYR A 236 -6.99 -15.49 14.86
CA TYR A 236 -6.73 -16.25 13.64
C TYR A 236 -6.89 -15.37 12.40
N PHE A 237 -7.96 -14.56 12.34
CA PHE A 237 -8.18 -13.60 11.25
C PHE A 237 -7.23 -12.39 11.33
N GLU A 238 -6.90 -11.90 12.54
CA GLU A 238 -5.86 -10.87 12.74
C GLU A 238 -4.45 -11.31 12.29
N THR A 239 -4.18 -12.63 12.20
CA THR A 239 -2.91 -13.17 11.71
C THR A 239 -2.87 -13.46 10.21
N MET A 240 -3.97 -13.29 9.47
CA MET A 240 -3.98 -13.55 8.02
C MET A 240 -3.20 -12.48 7.27
N PRO A 241 -2.22 -12.83 6.39
CA PRO A 241 -1.29 -11.85 5.85
C PRO A 241 -1.95 -10.69 5.11
N THR A 242 -2.94 -10.98 4.27
CA THR A 242 -3.70 -10.00 3.48
C THR A 242 -4.53 -9.06 4.36
N VAL A 243 -5.37 -9.62 5.24
CA VAL A 243 -6.21 -8.85 6.17
C VAL A 243 -5.36 -8.04 7.15
N ALA A 244 -4.26 -8.62 7.66
CA ALA A 244 -3.33 -7.95 8.56
C ALA A 244 -2.51 -6.85 7.86
N CYS A 245 -2.22 -6.97 6.56
CA CYS A 245 -1.57 -5.93 5.78
C CYS A 245 -2.54 -4.78 5.50
N TYR A 246 -3.70 -5.08 4.91
CA TYR A 246 -4.75 -4.09 4.62
C TYR A 246 -5.19 -3.34 5.88
N ALA A 247 -5.45 -4.05 7.00
CA ALA A 247 -5.81 -3.42 8.26
C ALA A 247 -4.65 -2.65 8.93
N LYS A 248 -3.39 -2.79 8.50
CA LYS A 248 -2.31 -1.85 8.89
C LYS A 248 -2.33 -0.61 8.01
N GLN A 249 -2.44 -0.80 6.69
CA GLN A 249 -2.52 0.28 5.71
C GLN A 249 -3.69 1.22 6.00
N MET A 250 -4.90 0.71 6.21
CA MET A 250 -6.07 1.51 6.58
C MET A 250 -5.87 2.27 7.89
N ARG A 251 -5.35 1.63 8.94
CA ARG A 251 -5.06 2.32 10.22
C ARG A 251 -4.01 3.43 10.07
N ALA A 252 -3.08 3.30 9.13
CA ALA A 252 -2.06 4.30 8.84
C ALA A 252 -2.63 5.46 8.00
N ILE A 253 -3.46 5.18 7.00
CA ILE A 253 -4.26 6.19 6.27
C ILE A 253 -5.10 7.00 7.26
N GLU A 254 -5.91 6.34 8.08
CA GLU A 254 -6.71 7.00 9.11
C GLU A 254 -5.85 7.81 10.10
N ALA A 255 -4.64 7.35 10.42
CA ALA A 255 -3.73 8.06 11.32
C ALA A 255 -3.13 9.31 10.67
N LYS A 256 -2.80 9.25 9.37
CA LYS A 256 -2.40 10.42 8.57
C LYS A 256 -3.53 11.45 8.57
N GLU A 257 -4.78 11.01 8.34
CA GLU A 257 -5.94 11.90 8.31
C GLU A 257 -6.36 12.46 9.67
N ARG A 258 -6.30 11.65 10.74
CA ARG A 258 -6.45 12.17 12.10
C ARG A 258 -5.34 13.18 12.45
N GLY A 259 -4.12 12.98 11.94
CA GLY A 259 -3.01 13.92 12.04
C GLY A 259 -3.29 15.25 11.35
N LYS A 260 -3.55 15.23 10.04
CA LYS A 260 -3.93 16.42 9.25
C LYS A 260 -5.12 17.15 9.85
N LYS A 261 -6.21 16.45 10.16
CA LYS A 261 -7.43 17.05 10.74
C LYS A 261 -7.17 17.66 12.11
N ALA A 262 -6.30 17.05 12.92
CA ALA A 262 -5.86 17.65 14.19
C ALA A 262 -5.01 18.90 13.97
N TYR A 263 -4.14 18.93 12.96
CA TYR A 263 -3.29 20.08 12.63
C TYR A 263 -4.08 21.25 12.03
N ARG A 264 -4.98 21.01 11.07
CA ARG A 264 -5.94 22.03 10.56
C ARG A 264 -6.70 22.70 11.73
N LYS A 265 -7.17 21.91 12.71
CA LYS A 265 -7.85 22.40 13.92
C LYS A 265 -6.91 23.13 14.90
N LEU A 266 -5.66 22.69 15.03
CA LEU A 266 -4.61 23.36 15.82
C LEU A 266 -4.30 24.75 15.26
N CYS A 267 -3.98 24.85 13.97
CA CYS A 267 -3.67 26.13 13.32
C CYS A 267 -4.88 27.06 13.28
N THR A 268 -6.10 26.54 13.10
CA THR A 268 -7.34 27.34 13.23
C THR A 268 -7.47 27.96 14.63
N HIS A 269 -7.14 27.23 15.70
CA HIS A 269 -7.11 27.80 17.05
C HIS A 269 -6.00 28.85 17.21
N MET A 270 -4.78 28.57 16.73
CA MET A 270 -3.65 29.49 16.83
C MET A 270 -3.87 30.81 16.08
N ARG A 271 -4.40 30.75 14.85
CA ARG A 271 -4.79 31.93 14.07
C ARG A 271 -5.88 32.74 14.79
N ARG A 272 -6.83 32.09 15.47
CA ARG A 272 -7.89 32.78 16.25
C ARG A 272 -7.39 33.39 17.57
N THR A 273 -6.43 32.77 18.27
CA THR A 273 -5.98 33.23 19.60
C THR A 273 -4.70 34.06 19.57
N TYR A 274 -3.83 33.87 18.57
CA TYR A 274 -2.52 34.53 18.46
C TYR A 274 -2.35 35.30 17.12
N VAL A 275 -3.37 35.34 16.25
CA VAL A 275 -3.31 35.81 14.84
C VAL A 275 -2.47 34.92 13.92
N GLN A 276 -1.34 34.40 14.40
CA GLN A 276 -0.37 33.68 13.56
C GLN A 276 0.33 32.54 14.35
N GLU A 277 0.73 31.48 13.62
CA GLU A 277 1.22 30.20 14.15
C GLU A 277 2.57 30.30 14.86
N VAL A 278 3.55 30.96 14.25
CA VAL A 278 4.89 31.18 14.84
C VAL A 278 4.78 32.03 16.11
N ARG A 279 3.83 32.97 16.21
CA ARG A 279 3.53 33.67 17.47
C ARG A 279 3.01 32.71 18.55
N ALA A 280 2.16 31.74 18.21
CA ALA A 280 1.71 30.72 19.15
C ALA A 280 2.84 29.78 19.59
N PHE A 281 3.67 29.32 18.64
CA PHE A 281 4.91 28.56 18.86
C PHE A 281 5.76 29.24 19.94
N ARG A 282 6.18 30.48 19.67
CA ARG A 282 7.02 31.30 20.54
C ARG A 282 6.34 31.59 21.88
N ARG A 283 5.15 32.20 21.86
CA ARG A 283 4.54 32.74 23.09
C ARG A 283 3.95 31.69 24.03
N ALA A 284 3.57 30.51 23.52
CA ALA A 284 2.74 29.58 24.27
C ALA A 284 3.29 28.14 24.38
N MET A 285 4.24 27.72 23.53
CA MET A 285 4.84 26.38 23.59
C MET A 285 6.35 26.40 23.89
N ASN A 286 7.13 27.25 23.22
CA ASN A 286 8.56 27.44 23.52
C ASN A 286 9.02 28.91 23.44
N PRO A 287 8.98 29.66 24.56
CA PRO A 287 9.46 31.05 24.61
C PRO A 287 10.97 31.24 24.46
N TYR A 288 11.77 30.18 24.56
CA TYR A 288 13.24 30.26 24.67
C TYR A 288 13.98 29.40 23.64
N GLY A 289 13.29 28.88 22.63
CA GLY A 289 13.88 28.05 21.58
C GLY A 289 13.08 28.06 20.28
N CYS A 290 13.54 27.25 19.32
CA CYS A 290 13.00 27.16 17.95
C CYS A 290 12.55 25.73 17.59
N GLU A 291 12.43 24.86 18.60
CA GLU A 291 12.02 23.46 18.52
C GLU A 291 10.91 23.17 19.55
N LEU A 292 10.01 22.23 19.27
CA LEU A 292 9.03 21.71 20.23
C LEU A 292 9.35 20.26 20.61
N THR A 293 9.07 19.92 21.86
CA THR A 293 9.03 18.53 22.34
C THR A 293 7.60 17.98 22.38
N PRO A 294 7.41 16.64 22.40
CA PRO A 294 6.10 16.02 22.54
C PRO A 294 5.34 16.46 23.80
N MET A 295 6.07 16.87 24.84
CA MET A 295 5.48 17.33 26.09
C MET A 295 4.98 18.78 26.01
N GLN A 296 5.67 19.67 25.27
CA GLN A 296 5.20 21.05 25.06
C GLN A 296 3.91 21.09 24.23
N LEU A 297 3.84 20.32 23.14
CA LEU A 297 2.63 20.26 22.30
C LEU A 297 1.43 19.69 23.07
N ARG A 298 1.62 18.58 23.82
CA ARG A 298 0.57 18.03 24.68
C ARG A 298 0.14 18.99 25.80
N SER A 299 1.08 19.69 26.43
CA SER A 299 0.81 20.68 27.47
C SER A 299 -0.03 21.85 26.94
N TYR A 300 0.32 22.38 25.76
CA TYR A 300 -0.46 23.43 25.09
C TYR A 300 -1.88 22.97 24.76
N CYS A 301 -2.04 21.82 24.10
CA CYS A 301 -3.36 21.28 23.76
C CYS A 301 -4.23 21.04 25.01
N SER A 302 -3.65 20.52 26.10
CA SER A 302 -4.35 20.35 27.38
C SER A 302 -4.76 21.68 28.01
N LYS A 303 -3.83 22.64 28.11
CA LYS A 303 -4.04 23.98 28.68
C LYS A 303 -5.13 24.78 27.96
N HIS A 304 -5.26 24.59 26.65
CA HIS A 304 -6.25 25.28 25.81
C HIS A 304 -7.52 24.43 25.55
N GLY A 305 -7.69 23.28 26.21
CA GLY A 305 -8.89 22.44 26.11
C GLY A 305 -9.10 21.78 24.72
N LEU A 306 -8.03 21.65 23.94
CA LEU A 306 -8.12 21.20 22.54
C LEU A 306 -8.30 19.68 22.45
N THR A 307 -9.50 19.26 22.08
CA THR A 307 -9.84 17.85 21.78
C THR A 307 -9.18 17.39 20.48
N LEU A 308 -7.97 16.85 20.57
CA LEU A 308 -7.11 16.47 19.44
C LEU A 308 -6.45 15.09 19.67
N HIS A 309 -6.25 14.33 18.59
CA HIS A 309 -5.44 13.10 18.61
C HIS A 309 -3.95 13.46 18.68
N THR A 310 -3.45 13.84 19.86
CA THR A 310 -2.09 14.41 20.01
C THR A 310 -0.96 13.49 19.54
N THR A 311 -1.12 12.17 19.52
CA THR A 311 -0.14 11.22 18.97
C THR A 311 -0.10 11.24 17.45
N ASP A 312 -1.26 11.31 16.79
CA ASP A 312 -1.35 11.35 15.33
C ASP A 312 -1.00 12.74 14.78
N LEU A 313 -1.36 13.80 15.53
CA LEU A 313 -0.86 15.17 15.32
C LEU A 313 0.66 15.26 15.42
N TRP A 314 1.27 14.59 16.40
CA TRP A 314 2.73 14.58 16.55
C TRP A 314 3.39 13.94 15.34
N ARG A 315 2.97 12.73 14.95
CA ARG A 315 3.49 12.01 13.77
C ARG A 315 3.24 12.69 12.42
N HIS A 316 2.39 13.72 12.38
CA HIS A 316 2.16 14.54 11.19
C HIS A 316 3.11 15.75 11.12
N LEU A 317 3.76 16.12 12.22
CA LEU A 317 4.69 17.24 12.31
C LEU A 317 6.15 16.79 12.48
N ASP A 318 6.39 15.71 13.23
CA ASP A 318 7.66 15.00 13.38
C ASP A 318 7.73 13.92 12.29
N ALA A 319 7.94 14.37 11.04
CA ALA A 319 7.90 13.52 9.84
C ALA A 319 9.23 12.79 9.57
N ASP A 320 10.36 13.40 9.94
CA ASP A 320 11.68 12.77 9.99
C ASP A 320 11.87 11.89 11.24
N ASN A 321 10.93 11.92 12.18
CA ASN A 321 10.91 11.10 13.41
C ASN A 321 12.20 11.32 14.26
N ASP A 322 12.73 12.55 14.26
CA ASP A 322 13.89 12.94 15.09
C ASP A 322 13.50 13.20 16.56
N GLY A 323 12.20 13.33 16.84
CA GLY A 323 11.63 13.50 18.18
C GLY A 323 11.51 14.97 18.63
N SER A 324 11.82 15.91 17.74
CA SER A 324 11.52 17.33 17.85
C SER A 324 10.51 17.78 16.78
N ILE A 325 10.07 19.04 16.83
CA ILE A 325 9.45 19.72 15.68
C ILE A 325 10.10 21.10 15.59
N LYS A 326 10.87 21.32 14.53
CA LYS A 326 11.59 22.56 14.22
C LYS A 326 10.62 23.60 13.64
N LEU A 327 11.07 24.84 13.49
CA LEU A 327 10.23 25.93 12.97
C LEU A 327 9.80 25.70 11.51
N GLU A 328 10.71 25.13 10.72
CA GLU A 328 10.50 24.69 9.34
C GLU A 328 9.46 23.58 9.20
N GLU A 329 9.51 22.52 10.02
CA GLU A 329 8.46 21.50 10.06
C GLU A 329 7.11 22.06 10.52
N PHE A 330 7.11 22.96 11.52
CA PHE A 330 5.87 23.47 12.10
C PHE A 330 5.11 24.45 11.20
N SER A 331 5.80 25.26 10.39
CA SER A 331 5.17 26.30 9.56
C SER A 331 6.07 26.72 8.39
N ILE A 332 6.34 25.77 7.48
CA ILE A 332 7.35 25.86 6.42
C ILE A 332 7.31 27.14 5.58
N HIS A 333 6.12 27.64 5.24
CA HIS A 333 5.97 28.90 4.51
C HIS A 333 6.51 30.10 5.32
N ASN A 334 6.20 30.18 6.61
CA ASN A 334 6.71 31.25 7.48
C ASN A 334 8.22 31.08 7.73
N ALA A 335 8.71 29.83 7.83
CA ALA A 335 10.13 29.55 7.96
C ALA A 335 10.92 30.01 6.73
N LEU A 336 10.48 29.72 5.51
CA LEU A 336 11.17 30.18 4.29
C LEU A 336 11.24 31.71 4.19
N LEU A 337 10.19 32.43 4.59
CA LEU A 337 10.19 33.90 4.63
C LEU A 337 11.10 34.47 5.73
N LEU A 338 11.09 33.87 6.92
CA LEU A 338 12.03 34.20 8.00
C LEU A 338 13.47 33.88 7.63
N GLY A 339 13.71 32.78 6.90
CA GLY A 339 15.02 32.34 6.41
C GLY A 339 15.64 33.38 5.49
N LYS A 340 14.89 33.87 4.49
CA LYS A 340 15.33 34.97 3.62
C LYS A 340 15.71 36.24 4.40
N PHE A 341 14.91 36.64 5.40
CA PHE A 341 15.21 37.79 6.26
C PHE A 341 16.45 37.56 7.14
N PHE A 342 16.54 36.40 7.80
CA PHE A 342 17.67 35.98 8.63
C PHE A 342 18.97 35.94 7.83
N GLN A 343 18.96 35.35 6.63
CA GLN A 343 20.13 35.25 5.76
C GLN A 343 20.64 36.63 5.33
N TRP A 344 19.74 37.52 4.88
CA TRP A 344 20.08 38.92 4.57
C TRP A 344 20.70 39.63 5.78
N ALA A 345 20.07 39.54 6.96
CA ALA A 345 20.55 40.21 8.17
C ALA A 345 21.92 39.66 8.63
N LYS A 346 22.09 38.34 8.59
CA LYS A 346 23.32 37.64 8.98
C LYS A 346 24.48 37.92 8.01
N VAL A 347 24.21 38.03 6.70
CA VAL A 347 25.23 38.38 5.70
C VAL A 347 25.62 39.86 5.78
N LYS A 348 24.66 40.78 5.95
CA LYS A 348 24.94 42.23 5.94
C LYS A 348 25.40 42.79 7.30
N TYR A 349 24.99 42.18 8.42
CA TYR A 349 25.24 42.68 9.79
C TYR A 349 25.75 41.63 10.79
N GLY A 350 25.96 40.37 10.37
CA GLY A 350 26.42 39.28 11.23
C GLY A 350 25.34 38.63 12.11
N SER A 351 24.26 39.34 12.44
CA SER A 351 23.10 38.82 13.20
C SER A 351 21.85 39.67 12.97
N CYS A 352 20.67 39.12 13.25
CA CYS A 352 19.40 39.85 13.21
C CYS A 352 19.37 40.96 14.28
N ALA A 353 19.78 40.66 15.52
CA ALA A 353 19.86 41.64 16.59
C ALA A 353 20.87 42.78 16.31
N ALA A 354 21.83 42.59 15.39
CA ALA A 354 22.74 43.65 14.96
C ALA A 354 22.05 44.77 14.16
N ILE A 355 20.86 44.54 13.58
CA ILE A 355 20.01 45.58 12.96
C ILE A 355 19.73 46.71 13.96
N TRP A 356 19.48 46.37 15.24
CA TRP A 356 19.16 47.34 16.29
C TRP A 356 20.34 48.24 16.70
N LYS A 357 21.56 47.87 16.29
CA LYS A 357 22.80 48.58 16.62
C LYS A 357 23.23 49.54 15.51
N GLN A 358 22.58 49.50 14.34
CA GLN A 358 22.94 50.36 13.21
C GLN A 358 22.54 51.82 13.50
N PRO A 359 23.38 52.82 13.22
CA PRO A 359 23.07 54.22 13.48
C PRO A 359 21.82 54.69 12.69
N GLU A 360 21.55 54.08 11.54
CA GLU A 360 20.36 54.29 10.70
C GLU A 360 19.07 53.92 11.45
N ALA A 361 19.07 52.89 12.30
CA ALA A 361 17.91 52.50 13.09
C ALA A 361 17.59 53.53 14.17
N ALA A 362 18.61 54.02 14.87
CA ALA A 362 18.45 55.10 15.84
C ALA A 362 18.04 56.43 15.18
N ALA A 363 18.61 56.76 14.01
CA ALA A 363 18.27 57.95 13.25
C ALA A 363 16.83 57.90 12.70
N THR A 364 16.43 56.77 12.11
CA THR A 364 15.08 56.57 11.54
C THR A 364 14.01 56.60 12.63
N SER A 365 14.28 55.95 13.77
CA SER A 365 13.40 56.02 14.94
C SER A 365 13.24 57.44 15.46
N ARG A 366 14.33 58.21 15.65
CA ARG A 366 14.24 59.62 16.06
C ARG A 366 13.47 60.46 15.03
N LYS A 367 13.71 60.27 13.73
CA LYS A 367 13.00 60.97 12.64
C LYS A 367 11.48 60.74 12.68
N MET A 368 11.02 59.54 13.04
CA MET A 368 9.58 59.21 13.10
C MET A 368 8.92 59.41 14.47
N THR A 369 9.69 59.45 15.56
CA THR A 369 9.17 59.58 16.96
C THR A 369 9.54 60.90 17.63
N GLY A 370 10.24 61.80 16.92
CA GLY A 370 10.77 63.06 17.44
C GLY A 370 12.10 62.89 18.18
N THR A 371 12.09 62.23 19.34
CA THR A 371 13.26 62.15 20.23
C THR A 371 13.56 60.75 20.79
N TRP A 372 12.62 59.80 20.71
CA TRP A 372 12.70 58.55 21.46
C TRP A 372 13.16 57.36 20.62
N PHE A 373 14.42 56.96 20.77
CA PHE A 373 14.87 55.62 20.37
C PHE A 373 14.69 54.65 21.54
N SER A 374 13.99 53.54 21.29
CA SER A 374 13.74 52.49 22.28
C SER A 374 14.72 51.34 22.10
N GLU A 375 15.57 51.13 23.09
CA GLU A 375 16.52 50.01 23.13
C GLU A 375 15.83 48.63 23.19
N LYS A 376 14.53 48.59 23.47
CA LYS A 376 13.77 47.35 23.71
C LYS A 376 12.82 46.97 22.58
N ALA A 377 12.07 47.92 22.03
CA ALA A 377 11.05 47.67 20.99
C ALA A 377 10.61 48.95 20.26
N MET A 378 10.35 48.84 18.95
CA MET A 378 9.85 49.93 18.10
C MET A 378 8.56 49.52 17.37
N GLN A 379 7.79 50.51 16.91
CA GLN A 379 6.59 50.26 16.10
C GLN A 379 6.96 49.62 14.76
N ALA A 380 6.11 48.74 14.24
CA ALA A 380 6.29 48.08 12.95
C ALA A 380 6.41 49.06 11.77
N SER A 381 5.78 50.23 11.85
CA SER A 381 5.95 51.36 10.91
C SER A 381 7.40 51.85 10.87
N VAL A 382 8.00 52.09 12.04
CA VAL A 382 9.39 52.53 12.22
C VAL A 382 10.37 51.43 11.83
N PHE A 383 10.05 50.16 12.12
CA PHE A 383 10.87 49.02 11.70
C PHE A 383 10.85 48.83 10.18
N ARG A 384 9.71 49.01 9.50
CA ARG A 384 9.65 49.05 8.02
C ARG A 384 10.56 50.12 7.44
N GLU A 385 10.47 51.35 7.96
CA GLU A 385 11.32 52.44 7.45
C GLU A 385 12.80 52.16 7.71
N THR A 386 13.13 51.62 8.88
CA THR A 386 14.49 51.20 9.23
C THR A 386 15.00 50.14 8.26
N LEU A 387 14.21 49.10 7.96
CA LEU A 387 14.57 48.09 6.96
C LEU A 387 14.66 48.64 5.53
N ARG A 388 13.97 49.75 5.20
CA ARG A 388 14.12 50.41 3.90
C ARG A 388 15.45 51.16 3.82
N VAL A 389 15.80 51.93 4.84
CA VAL A 389 17.09 52.64 4.93
C VAL A 389 18.26 51.64 4.96
N LEU A 390 18.07 50.46 5.56
CA LEU A 390 19.04 49.36 5.57
C LEU A 390 19.01 48.47 4.30
N GLU A 391 18.13 48.77 3.33
CA GLU A 391 18.03 48.06 2.04
C GLU A 391 17.72 46.55 2.18
N TRP A 392 16.66 46.19 2.92
CA TRP A 392 16.08 44.85 2.86
C TRP A 392 15.24 44.70 1.56
N PRO A 393 15.57 43.77 0.63
CA PRO A 393 14.91 43.73 -0.68
C PRO A 393 13.39 43.55 -0.64
N GLU A 394 12.88 42.77 0.30
CA GLU A 394 11.45 42.46 0.44
C GLU A 394 10.68 43.53 1.26
N VAL A 395 11.32 44.65 1.64
CA VAL A 395 10.72 45.64 2.56
C VAL A 395 9.43 46.26 2.04
N ASP A 396 9.30 46.42 0.73
CA ASP A 396 8.10 46.99 0.11
C ASP A 396 7.09 45.95 -0.39
N ASN A 397 7.48 44.67 -0.52
CA ASN A 397 6.60 43.52 -0.72
C ASN A 397 5.65 43.35 0.48
N ASP A 398 4.38 43.72 0.33
CA ASP A 398 3.42 43.76 1.44
C ASP A 398 3.11 42.38 2.03
N VAL A 399 3.07 41.33 1.21
CA VAL A 399 2.79 39.96 1.66
C VAL A 399 3.94 39.44 2.53
N VAL A 400 5.17 39.50 2.01
CA VAL A 400 6.36 39.02 2.72
C VAL A 400 6.64 39.86 3.97
N ARG A 401 6.56 41.19 3.87
CA ARG A 401 6.67 42.10 5.02
C ARG A 401 5.66 41.74 6.11
N LYS A 402 4.37 41.58 5.79
CA LYS A 402 3.34 41.26 6.78
C LYS A 402 3.58 39.90 7.43
N ALA A 403 3.96 38.87 6.66
CA ALA A 403 4.25 37.54 7.21
C ALA A 403 5.42 37.57 8.19
N VAL A 404 6.57 38.13 7.78
CA VAL A 404 7.76 38.28 8.64
C VAL A 404 7.45 39.12 9.89
N PHE A 405 6.75 40.24 9.74
CA PHE A 405 6.44 41.12 10.86
C PHE A 405 5.45 40.48 11.85
N ASN A 406 4.48 39.68 11.37
CA ASN A 406 3.57 38.94 12.23
C ASN A 406 4.27 37.82 13.02
N CYS A 407 5.30 37.18 12.44
CA CYS A 407 6.16 36.22 13.14
C CYS A 407 7.00 36.90 14.23
N LEU A 408 7.53 38.10 13.93
CA LEU A 408 8.42 38.85 14.81
C LEU A 408 7.67 39.52 15.97
N ASP A 409 6.58 40.26 15.73
CA ASP A 409 5.75 40.86 16.80
C ASP A 409 5.18 39.75 17.69
N LEU A 410 5.84 39.46 18.81
CA LEU A 410 5.47 38.41 19.75
C LEU A 410 4.14 38.69 20.47
N ASN A 411 3.76 39.97 20.58
CA ASN A 411 2.65 40.38 21.43
C ASN A 411 1.33 40.57 20.67
N GLY A 412 1.39 40.90 19.39
CA GLY A 412 0.23 41.23 18.55
C GLY A 412 -0.18 42.70 18.62
N PHE A 413 0.76 43.60 18.94
CA PHE A 413 0.50 45.03 19.14
C PHE A 413 1.12 45.94 18.06
N GLY A 414 1.60 45.38 16.94
CA GLY A 414 2.27 46.15 15.90
C GLY A 414 3.63 46.70 16.37
N MET A 415 4.28 45.99 17.29
CA MET A 415 5.54 46.35 17.94
C MET A 415 6.51 45.18 17.78
N ILE A 416 7.71 45.46 17.27
CA ILE A 416 8.80 44.49 17.16
C ILE A 416 9.85 44.83 18.21
N GLY A 417 10.38 43.83 18.89
CA GLY A 417 11.39 43.95 19.94
C GLY A 417 12.79 43.52 19.51
N LEU A 418 13.81 44.04 20.19
CA LEU A 418 15.17 43.51 20.11
C LEU A 418 15.20 42.01 20.48
N GLY A 419 14.38 41.61 21.47
CA GLY A 419 14.20 40.21 21.87
C GLY A 419 13.63 39.31 20.77
N ASP A 420 12.91 39.86 19.79
CA ASP A 420 12.35 39.07 18.69
C ASP A 420 13.43 38.74 17.64
N LEU A 421 14.35 39.67 17.41
CA LEU A 421 15.53 39.44 16.57
C LEU A 421 16.58 38.57 17.28
N GLN A 422 16.71 38.70 18.61
CA GLN A 422 17.55 37.81 19.42
C GLN A 422 17.03 36.36 19.43
N TRP A 423 15.71 36.16 19.49
CA TRP A 423 15.10 34.83 19.31
C TRP A 423 15.41 34.27 17.90
N LEU A 424 15.30 35.09 16.86
CA LEU A 424 15.62 34.64 15.50
C LEU A 424 17.11 34.28 15.35
N ASP A 425 18.01 34.96 16.08
CA ASP A 425 19.43 34.59 16.18
C ASP A 425 19.70 33.28 16.94
N THR A 426 18.73 32.73 17.70
CA THR A 426 18.86 31.37 18.29
C THR A 426 18.47 30.23 17.34
N TRP A 427 17.69 30.51 16.29
CA TRP A 427 17.24 29.50 15.33
C TRP A 427 18.42 28.89 14.55
N ARG A 428 18.33 27.59 14.26
CA ARG A 428 19.34 26.81 13.52
C ARG A 428 18.67 26.11 12.33
N PRO A 429 18.18 26.89 11.34
CA PRO A 429 17.50 26.33 10.19
C PRO A 429 18.35 25.35 9.40
N ALA A 430 17.72 24.33 8.83
CA ALA A 430 18.33 23.43 7.86
C ALA A 430 18.82 24.18 6.60
N ASP A 431 19.91 23.71 5.98
CA ASP A 431 20.54 24.42 4.87
C ASP A 431 19.60 24.61 3.65
N TRP A 432 18.65 23.69 3.44
CA TRP A 432 17.64 23.77 2.38
C TRP A 432 16.66 24.94 2.54
N VAL A 433 16.50 25.50 3.74
CA VAL A 433 15.66 26.69 4.01
C VAL A 433 16.20 27.92 3.27
N PHE A 434 17.50 27.94 2.96
CA PHE A 434 18.18 29.00 2.21
C PHE A 434 18.42 28.67 0.73
N ALA A 435 18.28 27.40 0.35
CA ALA A 435 18.53 26.96 -1.01
C ALA A 435 17.37 27.31 -1.95
N GLN A 436 17.66 27.36 -3.25
CA GLN A 436 16.67 27.26 -4.31
C GLN A 436 16.85 25.91 -5.01
N PRO A 437 15.81 25.32 -5.61
CA PRO A 437 15.95 24.10 -6.42
C PRO A 437 16.96 24.32 -7.56
N ASP A 438 17.90 23.37 -7.73
CA ASP A 438 18.81 23.34 -8.87
C ASP A 438 18.82 21.94 -9.51
N PRO A 439 18.05 21.73 -10.60
CA PRO A 439 18.02 20.45 -11.31
C PRO A 439 19.37 20.04 -11.92
N ALA A 440 20.28 20.97 -12.17
CA ALA A 440 21.62 20.63 -12.67
C ALA A 440 22.53 20.08 -11.56
N GLU A 441 22.32 20.49 -10.31
CA GLU A 441 22.95 19.84 -9.14
C GLU A 441 22.36 18.45 -8.89
N TRP A 442 21.05 18.26 -9.09
CA TRP A 442 20.44 16.92 -9.01
C TRP A 442 21.04 15.97 -10.04
N GLU A 443 21.12 16.37 -11.32
CA GLU A 443 21.62 15.46 -12.35
C GLU A 443 23.12 15.10 -12.16
N LYS A 444 23.92 15.98 -11.55
CA LYS A 444 25.29 15.64 -11.09
C LYS A 444 25.27 14.55 -10.01
N LEU A 445 24.41 14.68 -9.01
CA LEU A 445 24.27 13.66 -7.96
C LEU A 445 23.73 12.35 -8.55
N ARG A 446 22.70 12.40 -9.39
CA ARG A 446 22.10 11.24 -10.07
C ARG A 446 23.15 10.47 -10.88
N ALA A 447 23.96 11.17 -11.67
CA ALA A 447 25.08 10.58 -12.40
C ALA A 447 26.15 9.95 -11.49
N LEU A 448 26.46 10.58 -10.34
CA LEU A 448 27.37 10.02 -9.34
C LEU A 448 26.80 8.76 -8.67
N LEU A 449 25.51 8.75 -8.33
CA LEU A 449 24.83 7.59 -7.74
C LEU A 449 24.77 6.41 -8.73
N ILE A 450 24.44 6.65 -10.00
CA ILE A 450 24.49 5.64 -11.06
C ILE A 450 25.92 5.10 -11.23
N LYS A 451 26.93 5.97 -11.24
CA LYS A 451 28.36 5.58 -11.33
C LYS A 451 28.84 4.72 -10.15
N LEU A 452 28.33 4.94 -8.95
CA LEU A 452 28.75 4.24 -7.73
C LEU A 452 27.96 2.95 -7.47
N TYR A 453 26.66 2.92 -7.77
CA TYR A 453 25.74 1.84 -7.41
C TYR A 453 25.18 1.06 -8.62
N GLY A 454 25.38 1.55 -9.83
CA GLY A 454 24.86 0.99 -11.09
C GLY A 454 23.40 1.36 -11.38
N HIS A 455 22.58 1.60 -10.36
CA HIS A 455 21.16 1.91 -10.49
C HIS A 455 20.64 2.75 -9.31
N LEU A 456 19.63 3.59 -9.53
CA LEU A 456 19.06 4.47 -8.52
C LEU A 456 18.37 3.71 -7.39
N LEU A 457 17.52 2.71 -7.70
CA LEU A 457 16.99 1.75 -6.70
C LEU A 457 18.06 1.17 -5.76
N ARG A 458 19.25 0.85 -6.29
CA ARG A 458 20.34 0.29 -5.48
C ARG A 458 21.00 1.35 -4.60
N ALA A 459 21.18 2.57 -5.12
CA ALA A 459 21.65 3.70 -4.32
C ALA A 459 20.66 4.02 -3.18
N TRP A 460 19.35 4.01 -3.45
CA TRP A 460 18.31 4.16 -2.45
C TRP A 460 18.50 3.16 -1.29
N ARG A 461 18.45 1.85 -1.59
CA ARG A 461 18.50 0.78 -0.57
C ARG A 461 19.87 0.59 0.10
N ALA A 462 20.97 1.00 -0.52
CA ALA A 462 22.32 0.81 0.01
C ALA A 462 22.90 2.06 0.73
N LEU A 463 22.45 3.26 0.37
CA LEU A 463 23.04 4.53 0.84
C LEU A 463 22.06 5.43 1.60
N LEU A 464 20.81 5.51 1.15
CA LEU A 464 19.83 6.51 1.59
C LEU A 464 18.89 5.92 2.65
N ASP A 465 17.87 5.16 2.23
CA ASP A 465 16.91 4.40 3.06
C ASP A 465 17.62 3.17 3.66
N ARG A 466 18.36 3.41 4.75
CA ARG A 466 19.19 2.40 5.44
C ARG A 466 18.51 1.78 6.66
N ASP A 467 17.31 2.23 7.00
CA ASP A 467 16.52 1.78 8.15
C ASP A 467 15.22 1.03 7.76
N ASP A 468 14.93 0.92 6.46
CA ASP A 468 13.70 0.37 5.88
C ASP A 468 12.43 1.18 6.23
N SER A 469 12.55 2.51 6.32
CA SER A 469 11.43 3.45 6.49
C SER A 469 10.64 3.66 5.19
N ASN A 470 11.26 3.47 4.01
CA ASN A 470 10.72 3.80 2.68
C ASN A 470 10.60 5.30 2.38
N MET A 471 11.21 6.15 3.21
CA MET A 471 11.33 7.60 2.99
C MET A 471 12.79 8.00 3.30
N ILE A 472 13.16 9.25 3.03
CA ILE A 472 14.47 9.78 3.39
C ILE A 472 14.25 11.13 4.08
N SER A 473 14.87 11.36 5.24
CA SER A 473 14.94 12.68 5.87
C SER A 473 16.07 13.55 5.29
N TRP A 474 15.98 14.88 5.44
CA TRP A 474 17.08 15.78 5.06
C TRP A 474 18.41 15.38 5.73
N VAL A 475 18.37 14.93 6.98
CA VAL A 475 19.55 14.50 7.76
C VAL A 475 20.24 13.32 7.08
N GLU A 476 19.48 12.30 6.69
CA GLU A 476 19.99 11.10 6.02
C GLU A 476 20.50 11.40 4.62
N PHE A 477 19.75 12.17 3.82
CA PHE A 477 20.17 12.59 2.48
C PHE A 477 21.48 13.38 2.51
N ARG A 478 21.58 14.37 3.40
CA ARG A 478 22.79 15.19 3.62
C ARG A 478 23.98 14.31 4.00
N ASP A 479 23.79 13.36 4.92
CA ASP A 479 24.89 12.53 5.44
C ASP A 479 25.22 11.34 4.52
N ALA A 480 24.30 10.93 3.64
CA ALA A 480 24.56 10.10 2.48
C ALA A 480 25.43 10.82 1.43
N CYS A 481 25.09 12.08 1.08
CA CYS A 481 25.88 12.89 0.14
C CYS A 481 27.32 13.11 0.65
N LYS A 482 27.50 13.37 1.95
CA LYS A 482 28.84 13.43 2.58
C LYS A 482 29.59 12.10 2.46
N ARG A 483 28.90 10.96 2.63
CA ARG A 483 29.50 9.61 2.60
C ARG A 483 30.07 9.25 1.23
N ILE A 484 29.40 9.65 0.14
CA ILE A 484 29.90 9.51 -1.24
C ILE A 484 30.81 10.65 -1.68
N LYS A 485 31.04 11.66 -0.82
CA LYS A 485 31.83 12.86 -1.09
C LYS A 485 31.32 13.66 -2.31
N PHE A 486 30.00 13.83 -2.41
CA PHE A 486 29.42 14.76 -3.37
C PHE A 486 29.88 16.20 -3.05
N ASP A 487 30.38 16.89 -4.07
CA ASP A 487 30.97 18.23 -4.02
C ASP A 487 30.00 19.35 -4.42
N GLY A 488 28.83 18.99 -4.93
CA GLY A 488 27.75 19.91 -5.29
C GLY A 488 26.86 20.36 -4.12
N ASN A 489 25.88 21.20 -4.43
CA ASN A 489 24.99 21.84 -3.47
C ASN A 489 23.85 20.91 -3.03
N THR A 490 24.14 20.04 -2.06
CA THR A 490 23.15 19.12 -1.43
C THR A 490 21.82 19.77 -1.05
N ALA A 491 21.84 21.01 -0.56
CA ALA A 491 20.64 21.74 -0.15
C ALA A 491 19.76 22.14 -1.35
N ALA A 492 20.37 22.46 -2.49
CA ALA A 492 19.65 22.73 -3.75
C ALA A 492 19.12 21.44 -4.41
N VAL A 493 19.82 20.32 -4.26
CA VAL A 493 19.32 19.00 -4.71
C VAL A 493 18.12 18.56 -3.89
N TRP A 494 18.18 18.68 -2.56
CA TRP A 494 17.03 18.37 -1.70
C TRP A 494 15.78 19.15 -2.14
N ARG A 495 15.93 20.45 -2.42
CA ARG A 495 14.85 21.32 -2.92
C ARG A 495 14.26 20.93 -4.28
N VAL A 496 14.86 20.00 -5.03
CA VAL A 496 14.34 19.42 -6.29
C VAL A 496 13.60 18.10 -6.06
N LEU A 497 13.96 17.37 -4.99
CA LEU A 497 13.35 16.08 -4.64
C LEU A 497 12.13 16.28 -3.71
N ASP A 498 12.25 17.18 -2.74
CA ASP A 498 11.21 17.66 -1.81
C ASP A 498 10.51 18.89 -2.43
N ASP A 499 9.79 18.69 -3.54
CA ASP A 499 9.08 19.77 -4.26
C ASP A 499 7.75 20.14 -3.57
N ASP A 500 7.07 19.17 -2.97
CA ASP A 500 5.83 19.39 -2.20
C ASP A 500 6.09 20.05 -0.83
N LEU A 501 7.34 20.03 -0.35
CA LEU A 501 7.80 20.53 0.93
C LEU A 501 7.16 19.81 2.13
N SER A 502 6.96 18.50 2.00
CA SER A 502 6.65 17.60 3.12
C SER A 502 7.84 17.39 4.06
N GLY A 503 9.07 17.69 3.63
CA GLY A 503 10.28 17.54 4.44
C GLY A 503 10.86 16.12 4.45
N VAL A 504 10.32 15.22 3.63
CA VAL A 504 10.72 13.81 3.49
C VAL A 504 10.55 13.36 2.04
N VAL A 505 11.60 12.76 1.45
CA VAL A 505 11.58 12.30 0.05
C VAL A 505 11.17 10.83 -0.02
N THR A 506 10.22 10.49 -0.89
CA THR A 506 9.83 9.09 -1.19
C THR A 506 10.56 8.53 -2.41
N MET A 507 10.45 7.22 -2.61
CA MET A 507 10.93 6.56 -3.83
C MET A 507 10.29 7.16 -5.11
N LYS A 508 9.05 7.67 -5.03
CA LYS A 508 8.33 8.20 -6.20
C LYS A 508 8.93 9.52 -6.69
N GLU A 509 9.29 10.43 -5.77
CA GLU A 509 9.97 11.69 -6.13
C GLU A 509 11.44 11.46 -6.50
N TYR A 510 12.11 10.50 -5.86
CA TYR A 510 13.51 10.19 -6.13
C TYR A 510 13.74 9.50 -7.49
N ASP A 511 12.96 8.47 -7.83
CA ASP A 511 13.03 7.81 -9.14
C ASP A 511 11.76 7.02 -9.47
N LEU A 512 10.92 7.58 -10.34
CA LEU A 512 9.63 7.01 -10.75
C LEU A 512 9.76 5.63 -11.43
N GLU A 513 10.89 5.34 -12.09
CA GLU A 513 11.16 4.03 -12.71
C GLU A 513 11.41 2.96 -11.63
N SER A 514 12.30 3.23 -10.67
CA SER A 514 12.51 2.38 -9.49
C SER A 514 11.23 2.19 -8.67
N PHE A 515 10.42 3.23 -8.51
CA PHE A 515 9.08 3.15 -7.89
C PHE A 515 8.17 2.15 -8.63
N GLY A 516 8.07 2.26 -9.95
CA GLY A 516 7.23 1.39 -10.78
C GLY A 516 7.67 -0.08 -10.73
N ILE A 517 8.98 -0.36 -10.74
CA ILE A 517 9.53 -1.71 -10.62
C ILE A 517 9.19 -2.32 -9.25
N LEU A 518 9.41 -1.59 -8.15
CA LEU A 518 9.07 -2.08 -6.81
C LEU A 518 7.56 -2.26 -6.62
N ASN A 519 6.73 -1.31 -7.06
CA ASN A 519 5.28 -1.39 -6.85
C ASN A 519 4.69 -2.55 -7.66
N SER A 520 5.03 -2.68 -8.95
CA SER A 520 4.53 -3.78 -9.76
C SER A 520 5.01 -5.16 -9.26
N PHE A 521 6.18 -5.25 -8.63
CA PHE A 521 6.62 -6.47 -7.95
C PHE A 521 5.81 -6.75 -6.68
N LYS A 522 5.54 -5.71 -5.88
CA LYS A 522 4.71 -5.79 -4.66
C LYS A 522 3.29 -6.27 -5.00
N ASP A 523 2.65 -5.62 -5.97
CA ASP A 523 1.31 -5.97 -6.46
C ASP A 523 1.24 -7.43 -6.94
N TRP A 524 2.24 -7.88 -7.71
CA TRP A 524 2.34 -9.27 -8.18
C TRP A 524 2.53 -10.27 -7.04
N ALA A 525 3.47 -10.01 -6.12
CA ALA A 525 3.75 -10.89 -5.01
C ALA A 525 2.55 -10.96 -4.03
N GLU A 526 1.85 -9.85 -3.84
CA GLU A 526 0.62 -9.79 -3.06
C GLU A 526 -0.58 -10.45 -3.75
N LEU A 527 -0.66 -10.40 -5.09
CA LEU A 527 -1.70 -11.08 -5.87
C LEU A 527 -1.59 -12.61 -5.80
N HIS A 528 -0.39 -13.15 -5.99
CA HIS A 528 -0.20 -14.60 -6.05
C HIS A 528 0.06 -15.27 -4.69
N PHE A 529 0.61 -14.55 -3.72
CA PHE A 529 1.06 -15.14 -2.45
C PHE A 529 0.53 -14.42 -1.20
N GLY A 530 -0.19 -13.30 -1.35
CA GLY A 530 -0.85 -12.57 -0.25
C GLY A 530 0.05 -11.66 0.59
N SER A 531 1.38 -11.85 0.57
CA SER A 531 2.38 -10.91 1.12
C SER A 531 3.78 -11.24 0.61
N ILE A 532 4.72 -10.29 0.66
CA ILE A 532 6.12 -10.48 0.25
C ILE A 532 6.79 -11.58 1.07
N ASN A 533 6.53 -11.61 2.40
CA ASN A 533 6.99 -12.68 3.29
C ASN A 533 6.42 -14.07 2.95
N HIS A 534 5.30 -14.14 2.22
CA HIS A 534 4.69 -15.41 1.79
C HIS A 534 5.08 -15.79 0.36
N ALA A 535 5.38 -14.81 -0.49
CA ALA A 535 6.04 -15.01 -1.77
C ALA A 535 7.41 -15.65 -1.55
N PHE A 536 8.30 -15.00 -0.78
CA PHE A 536 9.67 -15.50 -0.58
C PHE A 536 9.74 -16.91 0.01
N LYS A 537 8.83 -17.29 0.92
CA LYS A 537 8.72 -18.66 1.47
C LYS A 537 8.19 -19.72 0.49
N GLN A 538 7.63 -19.30 -0.65
CA GLN A 538 7.16 -20.18 -1.73
C GLN A 538 8.09 -20.16 -2.95
N LEU A 539 8.93 -19.13 -3.07
CA LEU A 539 10.03 -19.04 -4.04
C LEU A 539 11.27 -19.84 -3.58
N ASP A 540 11.49 -19.91 -2.26
CA ASP A 540 12.48 -20.74 -1.56
C ASP A 540 12.07 -22.23 -1.62
N GLU A 541 12.06 -22.82 -2.83
CA GLU A 541 11.66 -24.23 -3.07
C GLU A 541 12.62 -25.21 -2.38
N ASP A 542 13.92 -24.87 -2.30
CA ASP A 542 14.95 -25.70 -1.66
C ASP A 542 15.06 -25.53 -0.13
N LYS A 543 14.46 -24.46 0.42
CA LYS A 543 14.44 -24.10 1.84
C LYS A 543 15.82 -23.70 2.38
N SER A 544 16.65 -23.11 1.53
CA SER A 544 17.89 -22.42 1.90
C SER A 544 17.64 -21.20 2.81
N GLY A 545 16.42 -20.64 2.81
CA GLY A 545 16.10 -19.39 3.50
C GLY A 545 16.46 -18.14 2.68
N THR A 546 16.81 -18.32 1.42
CA THR A 546 17.15 -17.27 0.44
C THR A 546 16.47 -17.57 -0.90
N VAL A 547 16.36 -16.58 -1.78
CA VAL A 547 15.83 -16.78 -3.13
C VAL A 547 16.92 -16.45 -4.15
N SER A 548 17.30 -17.43 -4.98
CA SER A 548 18.26 -17.21 -6.06
C SER A 548 17.61 -16.47 -7.24
N PHE A 549 18.44 -15.86 -8.08
CA PHE A 549 17.97 -15.25 -9.34
C PHE A 549 17.25 -16.26 -10.26
N LYS A 550 17.57 -17.56 -10.15
CA LYS A 550 16.95 -18.62 -10.96
C LYS A 550 15.51 -18.89 -10.52
N GLU A 551 15.25 -18.95 -9.21
CA GLU A 551 13.91 -19.16 -8.66
C GLU A 551 13.01 -17.95 -8.89
N LEU A 552 13.51 -16.75 -8.56
CA LEU A 552 12.77 -15.51 -8.79
C LEU A 552 12.40 -15.36 -10.27
N ARG A 553 13.35 -15.55 -11.20
CA ARG A 553 13.07 -15.51 -12.64
C ARG A 553 12.16 -16.64 -13.11
N GLY A 554 12.26 -17.82 -12.51
CA GLY A 554 11.39 -18.95 -12.78
C GLY A 554 9.93 -18.64 -12.44
N ALA A 555 9.68 -18.14 -11.23
CA ALA A 555 8.35 -17.80 -10.74
C ALA A 555 7.75 -16.57 -11.43
N CYS A 556 8.53 -15.48 -11.58
CA CYS A 556 8.08 -14.30 -12.32
C CYS A 556 7.68 -14.65 -13.77
N ARG A 557 8.41 -15.55 -14.44
CA ARG A 557 8.02 -16.03 -15.78
C ARG A 557 6.81 -16.96 -15.75
N LYS A 558 6.68 -17.83 -14.73
CA LYS A 558 5.56 -18.78 -14.55
C LYS A 558 4.24 -18.08 -14.21
N LEU A 559 4.32 -16.93 -13.54
CA LEU A 559 3.19 -16.11 -13.10
C LEU A 559 3.16 -14.75 -13.83
N HIS A 560 3.73 -14.70 -15.03
CA HIS A 560 3.61 -13.60 -16.00
C HIS A 560 3.87 -12.18 -15.47
N TRP A 561 4.80 -12.02 -14.52
CA TRP A 561 5.26 -10.69 -14.12
C TRP A 561 6.09 -10.05 -15.24
N THR A 562 5.77 -8.80 -15.57
CA THR A 562 6.35 -8.08 -16.72
C THR A 562 7.47 -7.10 -16.36
N GLY A 563 7.78 -6.92 -15.08
CA GLY A 563 8.91 -6.07 -14.65
C GLY A 563 10.27 -6.74 -14.83
N ASP A 564 11.34 -5.94 -14.83
CA ASP A 564 12.69 -6.46 -15.00
C ASP A 564 13.20 -7.16 -13.73
N VAL A 565 13.11 -8.49 -13.73
CA VAL A 565 13.63 -9.38 -12.67
C VAL A 565 15.12 -9.20 -12.43
N ARG A 566 15.90 -8.83 -13.44
CA ARG A 566 17.35 -8.63 -13.31
C ARG A 566 17.67 -7.33 -12.59
N VAL A 567 17.02 -6.22 -12.98
CA VAL A 567 17.15 -4.93 -12.28
C VAL A 567 16.67 -5.06 -10.84
N LEU A 568 15.49 -5.64 -10.61
CA LEU A 568 14.96 -5.89 -9.27
C LEU A 568 15.95 -6.69 -8.40
N PHE A 569 16.46 -7.82 -8.91
CA PHE A 569 17.40 -8.67 -8.17
C PHE A 569 18.74 -7.98 -7.89
N ASP A 570 19.31 -7.27 -8.89
CA ASP A 570 20.60 -6.60 -8.72
C ASP A 570 20.53 -5.35 -7.82
N CYS A 571 19.36 -4.74 -7.67
CA CYS A 571 19.19 -3.58 -6.79
C CYS A 571 18.78 -3.93 -5.36
N LEU A 572 18.06 -5.04 -5.15
CA LEU A 572 17.66 -5.49 -3.80
C LEU A 572 18.76 -6.30 -3.09
N ASP A 573 19.72 -6.87 -3.83
CA ASP A 573 20.93 -7.47 -3.27
C ASP A 573 21.91 -6.37 -2.82
N VAL A 574 21.66 -5.85 -1.62
CA VAL A 574 22.46 -4.83 -0.94
C VAL A 574 23.53 -5.49 -0.07
N GLY A 575 23.22 -6.65 0.54
CA GLY A 575 24.13 -7.37 1.42
C GLY A 575 25.26 -8.11 0.71
N GLY A 576 25.17 -8.31 -0.62
CA GLY A 576 26.02 -9.27 -1.32
C GLY A 576 25.72 -10.70 -0.88
N GLY A 577 24.43 -10.99 -0.64
CA GLY A 577 23.97 -12.26 -0.07
C GLY A 577 24.34 -13.43 -0.97
N ALA A 578 24.81 -14.54 -0.37
CA ALA A 578 25.20 -15.72 -1.12
C ALA A 578 24.54 -17.00 -0.56
N ASP A 579 24.16 -17.88 -1.48
CA ASP A 579 23.66 -19.23 -1.19
C ASP A 579 24.79 -20.14 -0.67
N ALA A 580 24.45 -21.38 -0.32
CA ALA A 580 25.42 -22.37 0.19
C ALA A 580 26.52 -22.75 -0.83
N ASP A 581 26.34 -22.47 -2.12
CA ASP A 581 27.36 -22.66 -3.17
C ASP A 581 28.18 -21.39 -3.44
N GLY A 582 27.89 -20.26 -2.76
CA GLY A 582 28.55 -18.98 -2.95
C GLY A 582 27.99 -18.13 -4.10
N LYS A 583 26.79 -18.43 -4.63
CA LYS A 583 26.14 -17.65 -5.69
C LYS A 583 25.19 -16.61 -5.11
N ARG A 584 25.06 -15.46 -5.77
CA ARG A 584 24.22 -14.34 -5.29
C ARG A 584 22.76 -14.75 -5.08
N SER A 585 22.19 -14.39 -3.93
CA SER A 585 20.85 -14.77 -3.44
C SER A 585 20.24 -13.67 -2.56
N LEU A 586 18.93 -13.40 -2.70
CA LEU A 586 18.23 -12.43 -1.85
C LEU A 586 17.80 -13.07 -0.53
N ALA A 587 18.15 -12.45 0.59
CA ALA A 587 17.64 -12.84 1.91
C ALA A 587 16.30 -12.14 2.22
N LEU A 588 15.41 -12.81 2.96
CA LEU A 588 14.08 -12.29 3.32
C LEU A 588 14.12 -10.87 3.94
N LYS A 589 15.16 -10.56 4.72
CA LYS A 589 15.37 -9.24 5.33
C LYS A 589 15.49 -8.10 4.31
N GLU A 590 16.04 -8.36 3.12
CA GLU A 590 16.36 -7.34 2.11
C GLU A 590 15.12 -6.88 1.35
N VAL A 591 14.05 -7.68 1.41
CA VAL A 591 12.75 -7.46 0.73
C VAL A 591 11.58 -7.23 1.69
N ALA A 592 11.72 -7.57 2.98
CA ALA A 592 10.67 -7.45 3.99
C ALA A 592 10.17 -6.00 4.21
N PHE A 593 10.93 -5.00 3.78
CA PHE A 593 10.50 -3.59 3.75
C PHE A 593 9.25 -3.38 2.87
N LEU A 594 9.10 -4.12 1.76
CA LEU A 594 7.94 -4.04 0.85
C LEU A 594 6.61 -4.49 1.49
N ASP A 595 6.65 -5.34 2.52
CA ASP A 595 5.46 -5.72 3.33
C ASP A 595 5.07 -4.62 4.35
N LYS A 596 5.93 -3.61 4.57
CA LYS A 596 5.59 -2.38 5.32
C LYS A 596 5.20 -1.22 4.39
N TRP A 597 5.73 -1.21 3.16
CA TRP A 597 5.60 -0.12 2.21
C TRP A 597 4.13 0.11 1.84
N GLN A 598 3.71 1.37 1.92
CA GLN A 598 2.32 1.79 1.78
C GLN A 598 2.22 2.80 0.65
N ASN A 599 1.85 2.29 -0.52
CA ASN A 599 1.46 3.12 -1.64
C ASN A 599 0.04 3.61 -1.36
N LEU A 600 -0.02 4.77 -0.71
CA LEU A 600 -1.27 5.48 -0.48
C LEU A 600 -1.71 6.09 -1.81
N PRO A 601 -3.01 6.12 -2.13
CA PRO A 601 -3.52 6.96 -3.20
C PRO A 601 -3.05 8.39 -2.98
N GLU A 602 -2.69 9.08 -4.05
CA GLU A 602 -2.59 10.53 -4.01
C GLU A 602 -3.99 11.09 -3.78
N GLU A 603 -4.14 11.93 -2.77
CA GLU A 603 -5.39 12.62 -2.53
C GLU A 603 -5.56 13.68 -3.62
N GLU A 604 -6.59 13.51 -4.46
CA GLU A 604 -7.15 14.65 -5.17
C GLU A 604 -7.52 15.70 -4.11
N VAL A 605 -7.05 16.94 -4.32
CA VAL A 605 -7.25 18.02 -3.35
C VAL A 605 -8.69 18.52 -3.49
N GLU A 606 -9.61 17.82 -2.82
CA GLU A 606 -10.96 18.31 -2.61
C GLU A 606 -10.89 19.61 -1.78
N ASP A 607 -11.25 20.74 -2.40
CA ASP A 607 -11.41 22.05 -1.73
C ASP A 607 -12.66 22.02 -0.82
N ASP A 608 -12.45 21.43 0.36
CA ASP A 608 -13.43 21.06 1.39
C ASP A 608 -14.08 22.31 2.06
N ASP A 609 -15.05 22.96 1.39
CA ASP A 609 -15.80 24.12 1.90
C ASP A 609 -16.86 23.71 2.94
N ASP A 610 -16.50 23.85 4.23
CA ASP A 610 -17.22 23.31 5.39
C ASP A 610 -18.67 23.82 5.54
N SER A 611 -19.64 22.96 5.21
CA SER A 611 -21.06 23.20 5.54
C SER A 611 -21.87 21.94 5.90
N THR A 612 -21.53 21.34 7.05
CA THR A 612 -22.47 20.62 7.94
C THR A 612 -23.48 19.61 7.34
N GLN A 613 -23.25 18.31 7.57
CA GLN A 613 -24.36 17.36 7.76
C GLN A 613 -24.14 16.51 9.02
N ALA A 614 -25.25 16.16 9.70
CA ALA A 614 -25.25 15.37 10.92
C ALA A 614 -25.73 13.93 10.64
N GLU A 615 -25.04 12.96 11.24
CA GLU A 615 -25.32 11.53 11.06
C GLU A 615 -26.73 11.13 11.52
N LYS A 616 -27.35 10.17 10.81
CA LYS A 616 -28.67 9.61 11.12
C LYS A 616 -28.55 8.17 11.63
N PRO A 617 -29.31 7.76 12.67
CA PRO A 617 -29.20 6.43 13.24
C PRO A 617 -29.82 5.35 12.33
N LEU A 618 -29.08 4.24 12.15
CA LEU A 618 -29.55 3.06 11.42
C LEU A 618 -30.50 2.19 12.25
N LYS A 619 -31.36 1.44 11.55
CA LYS A 619 -32.41 0.56 12.14
C LYS A 619 -31.92 -0.90 12.27
N VAL A 620 -32.57 -1.66 13.14
CA VAL A 620 -32.27 -3.07 13.44
C VAL A 620 -33.16 -4.03 12.66
N THR A 621 -32.57 -5.07 12.06
CA THR A 621 -33.28 -6.32 11.70
C THR A 621 -32.34 -7.55 11.77
N THR A 622 -32.91 -8.75 11.63
CA THR A 622 -32.40 -10.05 12.13
C THR A 622 -31.37 -10.80 11.27
N VAL A 623 -30.47 -11.53 11.96
CA VAL A 623 -29.57 -12.62 11.48
C VAL A 623 -30.33 -13.83 10.90
N PRO A 624 -29.75 -14.65 9.98
CA PRO A 624 -28.88 -15.79 10.40
C PRO A 624 -27.80 -16.27 9.36
N ALA A 625 -27.32 -17.52 9.55
CA ALA A 625 -26.59 -18.40 8.62
C ALA A 625 -25.10 -18.13 8.29
N ALA A 626 -24.68 -16.93 7.89
CA ALA A 626 -23.35 -16.67 7.27
C ALA A 626 -22.09 -16.91 8.16
N LEU A 627 -22.24 -17.40 9.39
CA LEU A 627 -21.21 -17.40 10.45
C LEU A 627 -20.20 -18.56 10.37
N VAL A 628 -20.44 -19.60 9.56
CA VAL A 628 -19.53 -20.74 9.40
C VAL A 628 -18.73 -20.63 8.10
N GLU A 629 -19.41 -20.29 7.01
CA GLU A 629 -18.85 -20.18 5.66
C GLU A 629 -17.75 -19.11 5.55
N SER A 630 -17.96 -17.94 6.17
CA SER A 630 -16.96 -16.89 6.33
C SER A 630 -15.69 -17.40 7.02
N THR A 631 -15.83 -18.20 8.07
CA THR A 631 -14.67 -18.74 8.81
C THR A 631 -13.88 -19.81 8.05
N GLU A 632 -14.50 -20.56 7.13
CA GLU A 632 -13.79 -21.48 6.23
C GLU A 632 -13.12 -20.76 5.04
N ARG A 633 -13.81 -19.78 4.43
CA ARG A 633 -13.29 -19.00 3.28
C ARG A 633 -11.96 -18.33 3.63
N LEU A 634 -11.89 -17.72 4.81
CA LEU A 634 -10.71 -17.02 5.32
C LEU A 634 -9.56 -17.98 5.69
N ALA A 635 -9.85 -19.20 6.16
CA ALA A 635 -8.86 -20.14 6.70
C ALA A 635 -7.96 -20.83 5.65
N SER A 636 -8.22 -20.59 4.36
CA SER A 636 -7.61 -21.31 3.24
C SER A 636 -6.83 -20.35 2.34
N PRO A 637 -5.78 -20.80 1.62
CA PRO A 637 -5.46 -20.21 0.31
C PRO A 637 -6.74 -20.19 -0.53
N ILE A 638 -6.95 -19.14 -1.34
CA ILE A 638 -8.23 -18.88 -2.02
C ILE A 638 -8.69 -20.15 -2.74
N ASN A 639 -9.73 -20.80 -2.20
CA ASN A 639 -10.32 -21.97 -2.83
C ASN A 639 -11.22 -21.48 -3.96
N ILE A 640 -10.58 -21.20 -5.08
CA ILE A 640 -11.12 -20.81 -6.39
C ILE A 640 -12.44 -21.52 -6.74
N HIS A 641 -12.57 -22.82 -6.47
CA HIS A 641 -13.78 -23.58 -6.74
C HIS A 641 -14.99 -23.17 -5.85
N LYS A 642 -14.76 -22.60 -4.66
CA LYS A 642 -15.79 -21.95 -3.80
C LYS A 642 -16.09 -20.48 -4.20
N LEU A 643 -15.52 -20.01 -5.32
CA LEU A 643 -15.85 -18.75 -6.00
C LEU A 643 -16.37 -19.00 -7.44
N GLY A 644 -16.48 -20.26 -7.88
CA GLY A 644 -16.88 -20.64 -9.24
C GLY A 644 -15.72 -20.93 -10.20
N PHE A 645 -14.48 -20.59 -9.82
CA PHE A 645 -13.34 -20.55 -10.74
C PHE A 645 -12.55 -21.88 -10.78
N THR A 646 -11.88 -22.13 -11.91
CA THR A 646 -11.11 -23.36 -12.21
C THR A 646 -9.61 -23.23 -11.94
N ASP A 647 -9.06 -22.02 -12.03
CA ASP A 647 -7.72 -21.60 -11.58
C ASP A 647 -7.83 -20.14 -11.05
N TRP A 648 -6.75 -19.45 -10.65
CA TRP A 648 -6.72 -18.01 -10.30
C TRP A 648 -7.14 -17.06 -11.45
N ARG A 649 -7.63 -17.65 -12.53
CA ARG A 649 -7.58 -17.16 -13.89
C ARG A 649 -8.95 -16.79 -14.44
N SER A 650 -9.97 -17.51 -13.97
CA SER A 650 -11.35 -17.52 -14.50
C SER A 650 -12.28 -16.41 -13.96
N ALA A 651 -11.76 -15.37 -13.29
CA ALA A 651 -12.56 -14.58 -12.35
C ALA A 651 -13.37 -13.42 -12.97
N SER A 652 -14.69 -13.57 -13.12
CA SER A 652 -15.65 -12.46 -13.26
C SER A 652 -16.61 -12.26 -12.07
N MET A 653 -17.69 -11.49 -12.26
CA MET A 653 -18.27 -10.64 -11.19
C MET A 653 -19.71 -10.95 -10.75
N SER A 654 -20.55 -11.65 -11.53
CA SER A 654 -21.97 -11.84 -11.18
C SER A 654 -22.26 -12.68 -9.94
N SER A 655 -21.31 -13.48 -9.44
CA SER A 655 -21.56 -14.41 -8.33
C SER A 655 -21.69 -13.76 -6.94
N LEU A 656 -21.56 -12.43 -6.83
CA LEU A 656 -21.93 -11.68 -5.63
C LEU A 656 -23.45 -11.42 -5.60
N PRO A 657 -24.15 -11.62 -4.46
CA PRO A 657 -25.58 -11.39 -4.39
C PRO A 657 -25.90 -9.90 -4.61
N PRO A 658 -26.85 -9.54 -5.49
CA PRO A 658 -27.15 -8.15 -5.79
C PRO A 658 -27.62 -7.40 -4.55
N ALA A 659 -27.19 -6.14 -4.42
CA ALA A 659 -27.61 -5.28 -3.32
C ALA A 659 -29.16 -5.19 -3.29
N PRO A 660 -29.79 -5.27 -2.10
CA PRO A 660 -31.24 -5.35 -2.00
C PRO A 660 -31.89 -4.05 -2.52
N LEU A 661 -32.44 -4.13 -3.73
CA LEU A 661 -33.06 -3.01 -4.45
C LEU A 661 -34.02 -2.22 -3.56
N GLY A 662 -33.66 -0.96 -3.29
CA GLY A 662 -34.47 -0.05 -2.50
C GLY A 662 -35.80 0.21 -3.20
N ARG A 663 -36.90 -0.34 -2.66
CA ARG A 663 -38.23 -0.15 -3.24
C ARG A 663 -38.56 1.33 -3.40
N THR A 664 -39.01 1.67 -4.60
CA THR A 664 -39.57 2.99 -4.95
C THR A 664 -40.64 3.42 -3.95
N VAL A 665 -40.55 4.67 -3.49
CA VAL A 665 -41.57 5.32 -2.66
C VAL A 665 -42.11 6.52 -3.42
N SER A 666 -43.28 6.35 -4.04
CA SER A 666 -43.93 7.42 -4.78
C SER A 666 -44.60 8.44 -3.86
N SER A 667 -44.54 9.71 -4.26
CA SER A 667 -45.53 10.79 -4.03
C SER A 667 -46.04 11.06 -2.60
N PHE A 668 -45.82 12.30 -2.15
CA PHE A 668 -46.56 12.92 -1.04
C PHE A 668 -48.09 12.85 -1.26
N ALA A 669 -48.84 12.59 -0.18
CA ALA A 669 -50.24 12.98 -0.03
C ALA A 669 -50.55 13.30 1.46
N THR A 670 -51.48 14.23 1.71
CA THR A 670 -51.67 14.85 3.02
C THR A 670 -52.89 14.33 3.79
N LYS A 671 -52.79 14.35 5.14
CA LYS A 671 -53.88 14.53 6.14
C LYS A 671 -55.24 13.85 5.89
N SER A 672 -55.65 12.96 6.80
CA SER A 672 -56.86 13.17 7.64
C SER A 672 -57.17 11.98 8.57
N SER A 673 -58.15 12.20 9.47
CA SER A 673 -58.65 11.29 10.50
C SER A 673 -59.56 10.17 9.98
N GLY A 674 -59.55 9.00 10.64
CA GLY A 674 -60.53 7.92 10.41
C GLY A 674 -60.64 6.97 11.61
N LEU A 675 -61.81 6.32 11.79
CA LEU A 675 -62.12 5.44 12.92
C LEU A 675 -62.33 3.97 12.50
N CYS A 676 -62.25 3.08 13.49
CA CYS A 676 -63.00 1.81 13.64
C CYS A 676 -62.61 0.50 12.89
N LYS A 677 -62.41 -0.52 13.73
CA LYS A 677 -62.97 -1.91 13.66
C LYS A 677 -62.58 -2.89 12.53
N ALA A 678 -61.78 -3.88 12.97
CA ALA A 678 -62.05 -5.34 12.94
C ALA A 678 -62.64 -6.02 11.67
N GLY A 679 -61.90 -7.02 11.16
CA GLY A 679 -62.38 -8.04 10.20
C GLY A 679 -61.60 -9.36 10.39
N SER A 680 -62.27 -10.51 10.15
CA SER A 680 -61.81 -11.85 10.56
C SER A 680 -60.98 -12.62 9.53
N LEU A 681 -60.11 -13.53 10.00
CA LEU A 681 -59.38 -14.53 9.19
C LEU A 681 -59.99 -15.94 9.29
N PRO A 682 -60.13 -16.67 8.17
CA PRO A 682 -60.25 -18.14 8.14
C PRO A 682 -58.93 -18.83 7.76
N LYS A 683 -58.78 -20.12 8.10
CA LYS A 683 -57.65 -21.00 7.73
C LYS A 683 -57.97 -21.86 6.51
N LEU A 684 -56.95 -22.35 5.80
CA LEU A 684 -56.98 -23.57 4.94
C LEU A 684 -55.52 -24.13 4.80
N PRO A 685 -55.21 -25.26 4.09
CA PRO A 685 -54.53 -26.41 4.73
C PRO A 685 -53.11 -26.74 4.20
N PRO A 686 -52.39 -27.72 4.80
CA PRO A 686 -51.06 -28.17 4.36
C PRO A 686 -51.07 -29.26 3.27
N SER A 687 -49.92 -29.48 2.63
CA SER A 687 -49.64 -30.55 1.65
C SER A 687 -48.18 -31.06 1.82
N PRO A 688 -47.67 -32.07 1.08
CA PRO A 688 -47.39 -33.36 1.71
C PRO A 688 -45.92 -33.85 1.66
N SER A 689 -45.66 -34.97 2.33
CA SER A 689 -44.38 -35.68 2.39
C SER A 689 -44.00 -36.40 1.09
N SER A 690 -42.71 -36.39 0.74
CA SER A 690 -42.12 -37.21 -0.34
C SER A 690 -41.48 -38.50 0.22
N PRO A 691 -41.57 -39.65 -0.48
CA PRO A 691 -41.01 -40.92 -0.03
C PRO A 691 -39.61 -41.20 -0.61
N TYR A 692 -38.75 -41.89 0.15
CA TYR A 692 -37.95 -43.06 -0.27
C TYR A 692 -37.09 -43.51 0.93
N GLY A 693 -36.78 -44.81 1.03
CA GLY A 693 -35.96 -45.32 2.15
C GLY A 693 -35.61 -46.80 2.05
N GLU A 694 -34.64 -47.19 2.88
CA GLU A 694 -34.00 -48.52 2.95
C GLU A 694 -33.18 -48.92 1.69
N LYS A 695 -32.19 -49.83 1.74
CA LYS A 695 -31.77 -50.77 2.79
C LYS A 695 -30.28 -51.17 2.58
N LEU A 696 -29.53 -51.53 3.64
CA LEU A 696 -28.69 -52.75 3.74
C LEU A 696 -27.87 -52.80 5.06
N TRP A 697 -27.21 -53.92 5.36
CA TRP A 697 -26.86 -54.37 6.72
C TRP A 697 -25.36 -54.67 6.97
N GLY A 698 -24.84 -54.27 8.15
CA GLY A 698 -24.52 -55.24 9.22
C GLY A 698 -23.09 -55.83 9.42
N ARG A 699 -22.36 -55.27 10.42
CA ARG A 699 -21.39 -55.92 11.36
C ARG A 699 -20.07 -56.55 10.77
N GLU A 700 -19.07 -57.13 11.48
CA GLU A 700 -18.73 -57.58 12.89
C GLU A 700 -17.18 -57.44 13.13
N ILE A 701 -16.52 -57.43 14.32
CA ILE A 701 -16.87 -57.25 15.76
C ILE A 701 -15.63 -56.83 16.64
N SER A 702 -15.88 -56.24 17.82
CA SER A 702 -15.07 -56.02 19.07
C SER A 702 -13.52 -55.98 19.17
N GLY A 703 -13.02 -55.13 20.10
CA GLY A 703 -11.74 -55.27 20.83
C GLY A 703 -11.72 -54.53 22.19
N MET A 704 -11.44 -55.22 23.30
CA MET A 704 -11.49 -54.71 24.69
C MET A 704 -10.19 -53.95 25.10
N THR A 705 -10.07 -53.13 26.15
CA THR A 705 -10.51 -53.26 27.58
C THR A 705 -10.78 -51.90 28.29
N LYS A 706 -10.96 -51.89 29.63
CA LYS A 706 -11.39 -50.74 30.47
C LYS A 706 -10.28 -50.24 31.45
N PRO A 707 -10.36 -48.99 31.95
CA PRO A 707 -9.40 -48.42 32.91
C PRO A 707 -9.80 -48.56 34.41
N PRO A 708 -8.84 -48.48 35.36
CA PRO A 708 -9.06 -48.13 36.77
C PRO A 708 -8.99 -46.58 36.95
N GLN A 709 -9.73 -45.86 37.80
CA GLN A 709 -9.97 -45.96 39.27
C GLN A 709 -8.68 -45.91 40.10
N ARG A 710 -8.54 -45.18 41.23
CA ARG A 710 -9.44 -44.39 42.11
C ARG A 710 -8.55 -43.30 42.79
N TRP A 711 -8.98 -42.28 43.53
CA TRP A 711 -10.14 -42.08 44.44
C TRP A 711 -10.70 -40.63 44.38
N ARG A 712 -11.94 -40.46 44.86
CA ARG A 712 -12.46 -39.19 45.38
C ARG A 712 -12.24 -39.10 46.89
N LYS A 713 -12.21 -37.89 47.44
CA LYS A 713 -13.15 -37.49 48.50
C LYS A 713 -13.44 -35.99 48.46
N ASP A 714 -14.72 -35.64 48.58
CA ASP A 714 -15.25 -34.28 48.51
C ASP A 714 -15.45 -33.70 49.92
N ALA A 715 -15.21 -32.40 50.11
CA ALA A 715 -15.92 -31.49 51.05
C ALA A 715 -15.50 -30.03 50.80
N GLY A 716 -16.43 -29.07 50.93
CA GLY A 716 -16.18 -27.64 50.71
C GLY A 716 -15.52 -26.90 51.89
N GLY A 717 -15.35 -25.58 51.85
CA GLY A 717 -15.74 -24.60 50.82
C GLY A 717 -15.71 -23.15 51.35
N LEU A 718 -16.46 -22.26 50.69
CA LEU A 718 -16.81 -20.88 51.08
C LEU A 718 -15.77 -19.73 50.89
N ILE A 719 -16.21 -18.75 50.08
CA ILE A 719 -16.21 -17.29 50.33
C ILE A 719 -14.95 -16.44 50.08
N ASN A 720 -15.17 -15.35 49.32
CA ASN A 720 -14.29 -14.18 49.20
C ASN A 720 -14.42 -13.26 50.44
N ALA A 721 -13.32 -12.67 50.93
CA ALA A 721 -13.34 -11.28 51.40
C ALA A 721 -11.94 -10.65 51.64
N ALA A 722 -11.84 -9.37 51.27
CA ALA A 722 -11.16 -8.27 51.97
C ALA A 722 -9.68 -8.38 52.43
N ARG A 723 -8.90 -7.39 51.93
CA ARG A 723 -8.04 -6.47 52.71
C ARG A 723 -7.61 -6.91 54.12
N THR A 724 -6.33 -7.29 54.27
CA THR A 724 -5.53 -6.79 55.41
C THR A 724 -4.05 -6.63 55.07
N SER A 725 -3.62 -5.37 55.06
CA SER A 725 -2.42 -4.83 55.70
C SER A 725 -1.12 -5.65 55.72
N SER A 726 -0.12 -5.12 55.00
CA SER A 726 1.23 -4.80 55.52
C SER A 726 1.54 -5.31 56.94
N LYS A 727 2.25 -6.44 57.04
CA LYS A 727 2.99 -6.83 58.26
C LYS A 727 4.13 -7.86 58.09
N ILE A 728 4.36 -8.42 56.89
CA ILE A 728 5.45 -9.40 56.64
C ILE A 728 6.69 -8.73 55.99
N ALA A 729 6.53 -7.61 55.28
CA ALA A 729 7.63 -6.89 54.62
C ALA A 729 8.68 -6.24 55.57
N ARG A 730 8.52 -6.36 56.90
CA ARG A 730 9.52 -5.89 57.89
C ARG A 730 10.33 -7.03 58.53
N ALA A 731 10.13 -8.28 58.14
CA ALA A 731 10.84 -9.43 58.72
C ALA A 731 12.16 -9.80 58.00
N HIS A 732 12.37 -9.32 56.76
CA HIS A 732 13.47 -9.82 55.90
C HIS A 732 14.37 -8.74 55.24
N GLY A 733 14.22 -7.46 55.59
CA GLY A 733 15.24 -6.44 55.30
C GLY A 733 15.54 -6.15 53.82
N ILE A 734 14.60 -6.40 52.91
CA ILE A 734 14.76 -6.09 51.48
C ILE A 734 14.18 -4.69 51.21
N ASP A 735 15.03 -3.77 50.73
CA ASP A 735 14.64 -2.45 50.24
C ASP A 735 14.07 -2.55 48.81
N VAL A 736 13.15 -1.64 48.44
CA VAL A 736 12.27 -1.80 47.27
C VAL A 736 12.28 -0.55 46.37
N HIS A 737 13.47 -0.06 46.02
CA HIS A 737 13.65 1.03 45.06
C HIS A 737 14.86 0.85 44.12
N ARG A 738 14.71 0.01 43.07
CA ARG A 738 15.29 0.34 41.75
C ARG A 738 14.73 -0.45 40.55
N ASP A 739 14.26 0.35 39.60
CA ASP A 739 14.28 0.24 38.13
C ASP A 739 14.99 -0.98 37.47
N PRO A 740 14.33 -1.73 36.56
CA PRO A 740 14.92 -2.88 35.87
C PRO A 740 15.46 -2.54 34.45
N THR A 741 16.64 -1.94 34.38
CA THR A 741 17.46 -1.93 33.14
C THR A 741 18.92 -2.33 33.43
N GLY A 742 19.50 -3.17 32.56
CA GLY A 742 20.90 -3.62 32.64
C GLY A 742 21.08 -5.12 32.92
N LEU A 743 21.32 -5.90 31.87
CA LEU A 743 21.90 -7.24 31.96
C LEU A 743 23.43 -7.15 31.82
N PRO A 744 24.23 -7.63 32.80
CA PRO A 744 25.66 -7.83 32.63
C PRO A 744 25.96 -9.19 31.98
N GLN A 745 27.17 -9.33 31.42
CA GLN A 745 27.61 -10.48 30.65
C GLN A 745 27.98 -11.69 31.54
N PHE A 746 27.88 -12.90 30.97
CA PHE A 746 28.51 -14.10 31.53
C PHE A 746 30.02 -14.06 31.26
N ASP A 747 30.83 -14.28 32.29
CA ASP A 747 32.23 -14.72 32.18
C ASP A 747 32.42 -16.00 33.00
N GLY A 748 33.30 -16.88 32.56
CA GLY A 748 33.53 -18.16 33.19
C GLY A 748 34.31 -19.18 32.37
N THR A 749 35.62 -18.97 32.19
CA THR A 749 36.60 -20.02 32.56
C THR A 749 38.03 -19.51 32.66
N ARG A 750 38.72 -19.90 33.74
CA ARG A 750 40.16 -19.65 33.93
C ARG A 750 40.99 -20.73 33.24
N ARG A 751 42.11 -20.33 32.64
CA ARG A 751 43.41 -21.02 32.80
C ARG A 751 44.54 -20.00 32.73
N ALA A 752 45.61 -20.24 33.47
CA ALA A 752 46.69 -19.28 33.69
C ALA A 752 48.03 -19.81 33.17
N PHE A 753 48.90 -18.91 32.73
CA PHE A 753 50.36 -19.05 32.76
C PHE A 753 50.99 -17.66 32.92
N SER A 754 52.25 -17.60 33.36
CA SER A 754 52.91 -16.37 33.81
C SER A 754 54.30 -16.20 33.20
N HIS A 755 54.68 -14.97 32.81
CA HIS A 755 55.90 -14.30 33.29
C HIS A 755 56.20 -12.90 32.67
N ARG A 756 56.70 -12.01 33.54
CA ARG A 756 57.83 -11.04 33.38
C ARG A 756 57.83 -9.93 32.28
N LEU A 757 57.73 -8.70 32.80
CA LEU A 757 58.73 -7.59 32.73
C LEU A 757 59.05 -6.84 31.42
N SER A 758 59.31 -5.52 31.60
CA SER A 758 60.01 -4.54 30.73
C SER A 758 59.45 -4.29 29.32
N GLY A 759 59.30 -3.06 28.82
CA GLY A 759 59.53 -1.72 29.40
C GLY A 759 60.88 -1.10 29.05
N LEU A 760 60.87 -0.08 28.18
CA LEU A 760 61.92 0.93 27.95
C LEU A 760 61.33 2.10 27.12
N SER A 761 62.07 3.20 26.96
CA SER A 761 61.57 4.50 26.48
C SER A 761 62.55 5.22 25.53
N ASP A 762 62.08 6.37 25.00
CA ASP A 762 62.83 7.55 24.51
C ASP A 762 63.88 7.42 23.38
N ALA A 763 63.66 8.21 22.32
CA ALA A 763 64.68 9.04 21.65
C ALA A 763 64.00 10.12 20.78
N ALA A 764 64.59 11.31 20.68
CA ALA A 764 64.13 12.40 19.82
C ALA A 764 65.30 13.24 19.31
N SER A 765 65.24 13.65 18.02
CA SER A 765 66.09 14.64 17.33
C SER A 765 65.74 14.68 15.82
N ASP A 766 65.91 15.75 15.04
CA ASP A 766 66.09 17.18 15.32
C ASP A 766 65.78 18.03 14.04
N ASP A 767 65.53 19.33 14.25
CA ASP A 767 65.80 20.49 13.36
C ASP A 767 65.10 20.69 11.97
N GLU A 768 65.41 21.84 11.36
CA GLU A 768 64.47 22.68 10.59
C GLU A 768 64.74 22.86 9.07
N ARG A 769 63.71 23.46 8.45
CA ARG A 769 63.51 24.08 7.11
C ARG A 769 64.61 25.10 6.68
N PRO A 770 64.52 25.75 5.47
CA PRO A 770 63.65 25.53 4.28
C PRO A 770 64.41 25.47 2.93
N GLY A 771 63.72 25.11 1.83
CA GLY A 771 64.24 25.26 0.46
C GLY A 771 63.16 25.26 -0.64
N SER A 772 63.28 26.18 -1.60
CA SER A 772 62.36 26.52 -2.71
C SER A 772 61.96 25.40 -3.69
N SER A 773 60.70 25.47 -4.17
CA SER A 773 60.14 24.79 -5.36
C SER A 773 60.73 25.31 -6.70
N PRO A 774 60.29 24.83 -7.91
CA PRO A 774 59.55 23.60 -8.27
C PRO A 774 60.11 22.83 -9.51
N ALA A 775 59.74 21.56 -9.70
CA ALA A 775 59.68 20.92 -11.04
C ALA A 775 58.80 19.65 -11.09
N ARG A 776 58.34 19.28 -12.29
CA ARG A 776 57.73 17.98 -12.67
C ARG A 776 58.75 16.83 -12.49
N CYS A 777 58.39 15.55 -12.35
CA CYS A 777 57.38 14.79 -13.11
C CYS A 777 56.85 13.55 -12.35
N GLU A 778 55.79 12.96 -12.91
CA GLU A 778 55.41 11.53 -12.87
C GLU A 778 55.53 10.78 -11.54
N HIS A 779 54.38 10.68 -10.84
CA HIS A 779 53.66 9.41 -10.87
C HIS A 779 52.13 9.59 -10.85
#